data_AF-A0A6J1U3C7-F1
#
_entry.id   AF-A0A6J1U3C7-F1
#
_cell.length_a   1.000
_cell.length_b   1.000
_cell.length_c   1.000
_cell.angle_alpha   90.00
_cell.angle_beta   90.00
_cell.angle_gamma   90.00
#
_symmetry.space_group_name_H-M   'P 1'
#
loop_
_entity.id
_entity.type
_entity.pdbx_description
1 polymer ?
#
loop_
_entity_poly.entity_id
_entity_poly.type
_entity_poly.pdbx_seq_one_letter_code
_entity_poly.pdbx_strand_id
1 'polypeptide(L)'
;MPLEVLNGSLRVVKNSLPSHLQKVDLEHLQLGRDYANQYIQGSFVTSYQLINLGNGTPFFKIVLQESENSSSRNSSIYILIFGKLAEDCAKVIQQGDIIMVAGFSLAKSTNDSSRHECQVEVSDEAGSTIYVCTGSSRNVTGAETMQVAPKYTYTFLNHLKNGSVVNLYGAVKFFKPPYLSKGTDFCTVVSIVDQSNAKLVCSFFKAVKDALPQIYRIGDIVRFHRIKIKEFNHQMQGTSGPGFASLTFDGNIGSPVIPRTSSKTFSFTDEDRKTVEELRIWVASNLFSLPPMKKLCDIQPSMYFEFTGQLIGKAKLDGSSYLLKIWDGTKCPFPSWNVFVKEEDLDGDGSLLRRLKYLTVDVVAYDNHVHVAKLLKIGQFISMYNMHVKTHSSENGRDVIQFLLHGGTGHGRGIAVLPENHPDIIELKSFLDTINMALSESSERASPEPENSYTLLGSYVERCQQLSVTVLTDHQHFDATTLNTIRMSNIPQNYRIRARLLKFEPKKLYQSIKLHCPQCNSLQEIPDRTELDSILREASATGSDPNLQSTSFCNSVVWRIENQGQRRVAVHFVTHEELLQDPEDTLVFLEGGTLNEIFRFTSKFKGIIPVTSKEDSIALLDLSVPYFWEGNMQYYGCKHCSKPKALESLGSLASKQNPSWEHTCIAQELGIVPLEYVFVMKFTLDDGTGTLDVYLLDNKTFFRMPASKILINNIFQENMKTIMSRLCPANRTLDDFPWLECFVKSYYVQDGTEKRLCYRIFDTTVAEDI
;
A
#
# COMPACT_ATOMS: atom_id res chain seq x y z
N MET A 1 -22.65 11.85 46.77
CA MET A 1 -21.48 11.94 45.87
C MET A 1 -21.97 11.56 44.49
N PRO A 2 -21.46 12.18 43.41
CA PRO A 2 -21.98 11.93 42.05
C PRO A 2 -21.61 10.54 41.51
N LEU A 3 -20.76 9.76 42.19
CA LEU A 3 -20.51 8.35 41.93
C LEU A 3 -20.96 7.52 43.15
N GLU A 4 -21.79 6.50 42.93
CA GLU A 4 -22.24 5.56 43.96
C GLU A 4 -21.91 4.12 43.58
N VAL A 5 -21.17 3.42 44.43
CA VAL A 5 -20.82 2.01 44.23
C VAL A 5 -21.79 1.15 45.01
N LEU A 6 -22.58 0.37 44.29
CA LEU A 6 -23.63 -0.47 44.87
C LEU A 6 -23.20 -1.93 44.84
N ASN A 7 -23.19 -2.55 46.03
CA ASN A 7 -22.82 -3.97 46.20
C ASN A 7 -24.08 -4.79 46.44
N GLY A 8 -24.42 -5.71 45.52
CA GLY A 8 -25.58 -6.59 45.67
C GLY A 8 -26.14 -7.09 44.34
N SER A 9 -27.21 -7.89 44.38
CA SER A 9 -27.91 -8.33 43.16
C SER A 9 -28.60 -7.14 42.48
N LEU A 10 -28.74 -7.16 41.15
CA LEU A 10 -29.36 -6.09 40.37
C LEU A 10 -30.77 -5.69 40.88
N ARG A 11 -31.50 -6.63 41.51
CA ARG A 11 -32.81 -6.36 42.15
C ARG A 11 -32.68 -5.51 43.41
N VAL A 12 -31.67 -5.73 44.23
CA VAL A 12 -31.39 -4.94 45.44
C VAL A 12 -30.90 -3.55 45.05
N VAL A 13 -30.06 -3.47 44.02
CA VAL A 13 -29.52 -2.21 43.48
C VAL A 13 -30.62 -1.33 42.86
N LYS A 14 -31.62 -1.93 42.20
CA LYS A 14 -32.79 -1.16 41.70
C LYS A 14 -33.62 -0.54 42.82
N ASN A 15 -33.64 -1.13 44.02
CA ASN A 15 -34.35 -0.60 45.18
C ASN A 15 -33.57 0.51 45.90
N SER A 16 -32.25 0.66 45.65
CA SER A 16 -31.43 1.76 46.17
C SER A 16 -31.40 2.99 45.27
N LEU A 17 -31.91 2.90 44.03
CA LEU A 17 -32.10 4.07 43.19
C LEU A 17 -33.22 4.97 43.77
N PRO A 18 -33.09 6.30 43.65
CA PRO A 18 -34.18 7.21 43.98
C PRO A 18 -35.48 6.81 43.28
N SER A 19 -36.58 6.71 44.04
CA SER A 19 -37.87 6.18 43.58
C SER A 19 -38.53 6.97 42.44
N HIS A 20 -38.06 8.19 42.18
CA HIS A 20 -38.52 9.04 41.08
C HIS A 20 -37.83 8.73 39.74
N LEU A 21 -36.72 7.98 39.73
CA LEU A 21 -35.98 7.65 38.51
C LEU A 21 -36.61 6.48 37.76
N GLN A 22 -36.87 6.68 36.46
CA GLN A 22 -37.38 5.64 35.56
C GLN A 22 -36.33 5.20 34.54
N LYS A 23 -36.27 3.89 34.26
CA LYS A 23 -35.36 3.36 33.23
C LYS A 23 -35.84 3.82 31.85
N VAL A 24 -34.93 4.32 31.03
CA VAL A 24 -35.14 4.52 29.59
C VAL A 24 -34.18 3.63 28.80
N ASP A 25 -34.71 2.94 27.80
CA ASP A 25 -33.92 2.08 26.91
C ASP A 25 -33.21 2.92 25.86
N LEU A 26 -32.06 2.44 25.35
CA LEU A 26 -31.22 3.24 24.46
C LEU A 26 -31.95 3.63 23.18
N GLU A 27 -32.81 2.77 22.65
CA GLU A 27 -33.61 3.03 21.43
C GLU A 27 -34.60 4.21 21.56
N HIS A 28 -34.93 4.61 22.79
CA HIS A 28 -35.88 5.68 23.07
C HIS A 28 -35.21 7.04 23.33
N LEU A 29 -33.88 7.14 23.17
CA LEU A 29 -33.11 8.36 23.37
C LEU A 29 -33.19 9.27 22.15
N GLN A 30 -33.80 10.45 22.33
CA GLN A 30 -33.95 11.51 21.33
C GLN A 30 -33.41 12.85 21.84
N LEU A 31 -32.77 13.62 20.95
CA LEU A 31 -32.27 14.97 21.22
C LEU A 31 -33.43 15.93 21.54
N GLY A 32 -33.21 16.84 22.50
CA GLY A 32 -34.18 17.88 22.88
C GLY A 32 -35.26 17.45 23.88
N ARG A 33 -35.23 16.20 24.36
CA ARG A 33 -36.09 15.72 25.46
C ARG A 33 -35.39 15.89 26.81
N ASP A 34 -36.18 16.15 27.86
CA ASP A 34 -35.69 16.19 29.25
C ASP A 34 -35.62 14.78 29.86
N TYR A 35 -34.47 14.44 30.43
CA TYR A 35 -34.16 13.15 31.07
C TYR A 35 -33.84 13.30 32.57
N ALA A 36 -34.15 14.44 33.20
CA ALA A 36 -33.81 14.71 34.60
C ALA A 36 -34.29 13.63 35.59
N ASN A 37 -35.45 13.00 35.34
CA ASN A 37 -36.02 11.94 36.16
C ASN A 37 -35.86 10.53 35.55
N GLN A 38 -34.90 10.35 34.64
CA GLN A 38 -34.66 9.08 33.95
C GLN A 38 -33.22 8.63 34.13
N TYR A 39 -33.01 7.32 34.00
CA TYR A 39 -31.69 6.73 33.98
C TYR A 39 -31.56 5.71 32.84
N ILE A 40 -30.36 5.61 32.28
CA ILE A 40 -30.00 4.55 31.34
C ILE A 40 -29.21 3.47 32.08
N GLN A 41 -29.29 2.23 31.62
CA GLN A 41 -28.60 1.09 32.23
C GLN A 41 -27.91 0.26 31.15
N GLY A 42 -26.65 -0.08 31.35
CA GLY A 42 -25.93 -0.99 30.46
C GLY A 42 -24.74 -1.67 31.14
N SER A 43 -24.28 -2.76 30.55
CA SER A 43 -23.01 -3.37 30.90
C SER A 43 -21.85 -2.53 30.35
N PHE A 44 -20.85 -2.27 31.18
CA PHE A 44 -19.63 -1.59 30.78
C PHE A 44 -18.80 -2.49 29.86
N VAL A 45 -18.54 -1.99 28.63
CA VAL A 45 -17.84 -2.73 27.58
C VAL A 45 -16.37 -2.38 27.55
N THR A 46 -16.07 -1.08 27.48
CA THR A 46 -14.71 -0.56 27.35
C THR A 46 -14.65 0.92 27.73
N SER A 47 -13.47 1.39 28.13
CA SER A 47 -13.16 2.78 28.43
C SER A 47 -11.97 3.25 27.61
N TYR A 48 -11.91 4.56 27.35
CA TYR A 48 -10.75 5.25 26.81
C TYR A 48 -9.86 5.74 27.96
N GLN A 49 -8.64 6.18 27.66
CA GLN A 49 -7.77 6.75 28.68
C GLN A 49 -8.37 8.03 29.29
N LEU A 50 -8.24 8.20 30.61
CA LEU A 50 -8.54 9.44 31.30
C LEU A 50 -7.54 10.51 30.84
N ILE A 51 -8.05 11.62 30.29
CA ILE A 51 -7.24 12.74 29.79
C ILE A 51 -7.71 14.06 30.41
N ASN A 52 -6.90 15.10 30.33
CA ASN A 52 -7.31 16.46 30.68
C ASN A 52 -7.59 17.25 29.40
N LEU A 53 -8.73 17.91 29.33
CA LEU A 53 -9.09 18.81 28.21
C LEU A 53 -8.24 20.09 28.27
N GLY A 54 -8.21 20.88 27.19
CA GLY A 54 -7.37 22.08 27.08
C GLY A 54 -7.62 23.16 28.14
N ASN A 55 -8.76 23.08 28.85
CA ASN A 55 -9.11 23.93 30.00
C ASN A 55 -8.72 23.31 31.36
N GLY A 56 -8.05 22.16 31.38
CA GLY A 56 -7.65 21.43 32.58
C GLY A 56 -8.72 20.50 33.17
N THR A 57 -9.92 20.43 32.58
CA THR A 57 -11.01 19.57 33.09
C THR A 57 -10.70 18.09 32.80
N PRO A 58 -10.76 17.18 33.80
CA PRO A 58 -10.64 15.75 33.58
C PRO A 58 -11.78 15.21 32.70
N PHE A 59 -11.44 14.31 31.79
CA PHE A 59 -12.37 13.75 30.82
C PHE A 59 -12.14 12.24 30.65
N PHE A 60 -13.23 11.50 30.74
CA PHE A 60 -13.23 10.05 30.65
C PHE A 60 -14.39 9.57 29.78
N LYS A 61 -14.06 8.81 28.75
CA LYS A 61 -15.03 8.29 27.78
C LYS A 61 -15.20 6.79 27.99
N ILE A 62 -16.45 6.33 28.06
CA ILE A 62 -16.79 4.92 28.22
C ILE A 62 -17.87 4.47 27.23
N VAL A 63 -17.99 3.16 27.03
CA VAL A 63 -19.02 2.54 26.20
C VAL A 63 -19.91 1.65 27.06
N LEU A 64 -21.21 1.93 27.02
CA LEU A 64 -22.24 1.09 27.64
C LEU A 64 -23.00 0.31 26.58
N GLN A 65 -23.28 -0.96 26.86
CA GLN A 65 -24.12 -1.83 26.05
C GLN A 65 -25.36 -2.24 26.83
N GLU A 66 -26.53 -2.09 26.21
CA GLU A 66 -27.80 -2.47 26.83
C GLU A 66 -27.93 -4.00 26.91
N SER A 67 -28.35 -4.52 28.08
CA SER A 67 -28.52 -5.95 28.31
C SER A 67 -29.95 -6.41 28.06
N GLU A 68 -30.06 -7.41 27.16
CA GLU A 68 -31.23 -8.19 26.73
C GLU A 68 -32.18 -7.60 25.66
N ASN A 69 -32.36 -8.38 24.58
CA ASN A 69 -33.47 -8.37 23.61
C ASN A 69 -33.62 -7.28 22.52
N SER A 70 -32.58 -6.53 22.15
CA SER A 70 -32.63 -5.73 20.91
C SER A 70 -31.73 -6.32 19.81
N SER A 71 -32.34 -6.72 18.69
CA SER A 71 -31.66 -7.16 17.47
C SER A 71 -31.28 -5.98 16.55
N SER A 72 -31.29 -4.76 17.07
CA SER A 72 -31.03 -3.53 16.33
C SER A 72 -29.53 -3.20 16.33
N ARG A 73 -29.08 -2.53 15.27
CA ARG A 73 -27.67 -2.12 15.04
C ARG A 73 -27.14 -1.10 16.07
N ASN A 74 -27.93 -0.70 17.07
CA ASN A 74 -27.67 0.42 17.97
C ASN A 74 -27.63 0.02 19.47
N SER A 75 -27.21 -1.20 19.80
CA SER A 75 -27.23 -1.71 21.19
C SER A 75 -26.17 -1.11 22.12
N SER A 76 -25.43 -0.08 21.69
CA SER A 76 -24.35 0.53 22.50
C SER A 76 -24.26 2.03 22.29
N ILE A 77 -23.88 2.75 23.35
CA ILE A 77 -23.84 4.21 23.41
C ILE A 77 -22.56 4.70 24.09
N TYR A 78 -22.08 5.87 23.67
CA TYR A 78 -20.97 6.55 24.32
C TYR A 78 -21.45 7.36 25.53
N ILE A 79 -20.74 7.23 26.64
CA ILE A 79 -20.90 8.11 27.81
C ILE A 79 -19.63 8.93 27.96
N LEU A 80 -19.78 10.24 27.93
CA LEU A 80 -18.75 11.26 28.08
C LEU A 80 -18.84 11.82 29.49
N ILE A 81 -17.82 11.57 30.31
CA ILE A 81 -17.79 11.92 31.72
C ILE A 81 -16.77 13.04 31.91
N PHE A 82 -17.19 14.12 32.56
CA PHE A 82 -16.36 15.31 32.79
C PHE A 82 -16.17 15.59 34.28
N GLY A 83 -15.11 16.30 34.62
CA GLY A 83 -14.85 16.82 35.96
C GLY A 83 -14.39 15.74 36.94
N LYS A 84 -14.65 15.95 38.24
CA LYS A 84 -14.19 15.02 39.28
C LYS A 84 -14.84 13.64 39.14
N LEU A 85 -16.06 13.60 38.60
CA LEU A 85 -16.78 12.37 38.29
C LEU A 85 -16.00 11.47 37.30
N ALA A 86 -15.24 12.06 36.39
CA ALA A 86 -14.41 11.33 35.43
C ALA A 86 -13.25 10.58 36.12
N GLU A 87 -12.56 11.25 37.04
CA GLU A 87 -11.46 10.66 37.81
C GLU A 87 -11.93 9.56 38.75
N ASP A 88 -13.05 9.79 39.43
CA ASP A 88 -13.61 8.83 40.38
C ASP A 88 -14.15 7.60 39.64
N CYS A 89 -14.81 7.78 38.50
CA CYS A 89 -15.31 6.69 37.67
C CYS A 89 -14.16 5.82 37.13
N ALA A 90 -13.08 6.44 36.62
CA ALA A 90 -11.92 5.73 36.08
C ALA A 90 -11.20 4.82 37.09
N LYS A 91 -11.31 5.10 38.39
CA LYS A 91 -10.71 4.29 39.46
C LYS A 91 -11.54 3.06 39.83
N VAL A 92 -12.85 3.08 39.55
CA VAL A 92 -13.81 2.14 40.13
C VAL A 92 -14.31 1.13 39.10
N ILE A 93 -14.56 1.53 37.86
CA ILE A 93 -15.24 0.68 36.88
C ILE A 93 -14.34 -0.45 36.37
N GLN A 94 -14.92 -1.64 36.25
CA GLN A 94 -14.27 -2.84 35.71
C GLN A 94 -15.12 -3.48 34.62
N GLN A 95 -14.48 -4.16 33.67
CA GLN A 95 -15.18 -4.80 32.54
C GLN A 95 -16.25 -5.78 33.05
N GLY A 96 -17.49 -5.61 32.56
CA GLY A 96 -18.63 -6.42 32.97
C GLY A 96 -19.49 -5.83 34.10
N ASP A 97 -19.08 -4.71 34.72
CA ASP A 97 -19.91 -3.98 35.68
C ASP A 97 -21.21 -3.47 35.02
N ILE A 98 -22.29 -3.41 35.80
CA ILE A 98 -23.54 -2.79 35.35
C ILE A 98 -23.53 -1.33 35.81
N ILE A 99 -23.56 -0.42 34.84
CA ILE A 99 -23.54 1.02 35.09
C ILE A 99 -24.93 1.59 34.81
N MET A 100 -25.40 2.40 35.75
CA MET A 100 -26.62 3.20 35.60
C MET A 100 -26.26 4.68 35.65
N VAL A 101 -26.78 5.45 34.71
CA VAL A 101 -26.44 6.86 34.56
C VAL A 101 -27.71 7.69 34.65
N ALA A 102 -27.77 8.62 35.59
CA ALA A 102 -28.89 9.52 35.84
C ALA A 102 -28.45 11.00 35.78
N GLY A 103 -29.39 11.91 35.51
CA GLY A 103 -29.09 13.35 35.39
C GLY A 103 -28.15 13.66 34.23
N PHE A 104 -28.35 12.99 33.09
CA PHE A 104 -27.51 13.11 31.91
C PHE A 104 -28.14 14.00 30.83
N SER A 105 -27.30 14.51 29.94
CA SER A 105 -27.73 15.21 28.72
C SER A 105 -27.34 14.41 27.48
N LEU A 106 -28.02 14.67 26.36
CA LEU A 106 -27.73 14.03 25.08
C LEU A 106 -27.13 15.03 24.10
N ALA A 107 -26.06 14.61 23.43
CA ALA A 107 -25.46 15.32 22.31
C ALA A 107 -25.48 14.43 21.06
N LYS A 108 -25.40 15.05 19.88
CA LYS A 108 -25.32 14.31 18.61
C LYS A 108 -23.93 13.68 18.48
N SER A 109 -23.86 12.39 18.18
CA SER A 109 -22.57 11.73 17.97
C SER A 109 -21.97 12.15 16.64
N THR A 110 -20.70 12.58 16.64
CA THR A 110 -19.97 13.02 15.44
C THR A 110 -19.13 11.91 14.78
N ASN A 111 -19.11 10.70 15.36
CA ASN A 111 -18.28 9.57 14.90
C ASN A 111 -19.06 8.24 14.83
N ASP A 112 -18.78 7.48 13.77
CA ASP A 112 -19.06 6.04 13.56
C ASP A 112 -20.55 5.63 13.37
N SER A 113 -20.90 5.15 12.16
CA SER A 113 -22.24 4.66 11.78
C SER A 113 -22.67 3.33 12.42
N SER A 114 -21.87 2.80 13.36
CA SER A 114 -22.07 1.48 13.97
C SER A 114 -22.68 1.50 15.38
N ARG A 115 -23.03 2.68 15.92
CA ARG A 115 -23.56 2.85 17.29
C ARG A 115 -24.75 3.82 17.33
N HIS A 116 -25.31 4.03 18.53
CA HIS A 116 -26.41 4.96 18.74
C HIS A 116 -26.07 6.38 18.24
N GLU A 117 -27.00 7.04 17.55
CA GLU A 117 -26.79 8.36 16.91
C GLU A 117 -26.56 9.50 17.91
N CYS A 118 -26.92 9.28 19.17
CA CYS A 118 -26.69 10.19 20.29
C CYS A 118 -25.57 9.65 21.20
N GLN A 119 -24.86 10.57 21.85
CA GLN A 119 -23.94 10.31 22.95
C GLN A 119 -24.46 10.97 24.23
N VAL A 120 -24.08 10.42 25.37
CA VAL A 120 -24.54 10.85 26.69
C VAL A 120 -23.44 11.66 27.35
N GLU A 121 -23.76 12.82 27.88
CA GLU A 121 -22.82 13.69 28.58
C GLU A 121 -23.21 13.80 30.06
N VAL A 122 -22.23 13.60 30.93
CA VAL A 122 -22.39 13.62 32.39
C VAL A 122 -21.25 14.36 33.08
N SER A 123 -21.61 15.14 34.09
CA SER A 123 -20.69 15.96 34.87
C SER A 123 -21.19 16.08 36.30
N ASP A 124 -20.27 16.15 37.25
CA ASP A 124 -20.56 16.48 38.64
C ASP A 124 -21.17 17.89 38.80
N GLU A 125 -20.75 18.85 37.98
CA GLU A 125 -21.30 20.22 37.98
C GLU A 125 -22.74 20.27 37.45
N ALA A 126 -23.09 19.35 36.56
CA ALA A 126 -24.45 19.20 36.00
C ALA A 126 -25.40 18.40 36.91
N GLY A 127 -24.94 17.96 38.09
CA GLY A 127 -25.73 17.12 39.01
C GLY A 127 -25.93 15.69 38.52
N SER A 128 -25.14 15.22 37.55
CA SER A 128 -25.21 13.84 37.07
C SER A 128 -24.77 12.86 38.14
N THR A 129 -25.40 11.69 38.18
CA THR A 129 -25.03 10.60 39.09
C THR A 129 -24.80 9.29 38.34
N ILE A 130 -23.67 8.64 38.60
CA ILE A 130 -23.31 7.33 38.06
C ILE A 130 -23.37 6.30 39.19
N TYR A 131 -24.16 5.24 38.99
CA TYR A 131 -24.22 4.11 39.90
C TYR A 131 -23.49 2.93 39.28
N VAL A 132 -22.49 2.39 39.97
CA VAL A 132 -21.68 1.25 39.52
C VAL A 132 -22.06 0.04 40.35
N CYS A 133 -22.62 -0.98 39.71
CA CYS A 133 -22.93 -2.26 40.34
C CYS A 133 -21.75 -3.19 40.10
N THR A 134 -20.90 -3.35 41.11
CA THR A 134 -19.78 -4.29 41.02
C THR A 134 -20.30 -5.72 41.21
N GLY A 135 -19.93 -6.62 40.31
CA GLY A 135 -20.30 -8.03 40.39
C GLY A 135 -19.59 -8.74 41.55
N SER A 136 -20.02 -8.53 42.79
CA SER A 136 -19.49 -9.25 43.96
C SER A 136 -19.89 -10.73 43.93
N SER A 137 -18.90 -11.60 43.76
CA SER A 137 -19.03 -13.02 44.06
C SER A 137 -18.93 -13.23 45.59
N ARG A 138 -19.95 -13.89 46.15
CA ARG A 138 -20.04 -14.57 47.47
C ARG A 138 -20.14 -13.70 48.74
N ASN A 139 -21.32 -13.74 49.35
CA ASN A 139 -21.49 -14.17 50.74
C ASN A 139 -22.87 -14.82 50.96
N VAL A 140 -22.86 -15.91 51.74
CA VAL A 140 -23.92 -16.88 51.97
C VAL A 140 -24.96 -16.36 52.96
N THR A 141 -26.24 -16.42 52.60
CA THR A 141 -27.36 -17.03 53.37
C THR A 141 -28.69 -16.68 52.69
N GLY A 142 -29.46 -17.70 52.35
CA GLY A 142 -30.74 -17.58 51.65
C GLY A 142 -30.84 -18.63 50.57
N ALA A 143 -31.47 -19.75 50.92
CA ALA A 143 -31.66 -20.91 50.07
C ALA A 143 -32.48 -20.53 48.82
N GLU A 144 -31.82 -20.43 47.67
CA GLU A 144 -32.41 -20.66 46.36
C GLU A 144 -31.28 -21.04 45.40
N THR A 145 -31.50 -22.12 44.67
CA THR A 145 -30.52 -22.97 43.97
C THR A 145 -29.52 -22.22 43.07
N MET A 146 -28.27 -22.06 43.54
CA MET A 146 -27.12 -21.69 42.71
C MET A 146 -26.72 -22.88 41.81
N GLN A 147 -26.72 -22.68 40.50
CA GLN A 147 -26.05 -23.61 39.59
C GLN A 147 -24.53 -23.55 39.84
N VAL A 148 -23.99 -24.65 40.39
CA VAL A 148 -22.56 -24.86 40.59
C VAL A 148 -21.87 -24.85 39.22
N ALA A 149 -20.84 -24.03 39.05
CA ALA A 149 -20.01 -24.05 37.84
C ALA A 149 -19.45 -25.48 37.62
N PRO A 150 -19.63 -26.08 36.44
CA PRO A 150 -19.21 -27.46 36.20
C PRO A 150 -17.69 -27.60 36.39
N LYS A 151 -17.28 -28.52 37.27
CA LYS A 151 -15.86 -28.85 37.49
C LYS A 151 -15.34 -29.67 36.31
N TYR A 152 -14.48 -29.09 35.48
CA TYR A 152 -13.87 -29.77 34.34
C TYR A 152 -12.60 -30.51 34.76
N THR A 153 -12.40 -31.71 34.20
CA THR A 153 -11.15 -32.48 34.32
C THR A 153 -10.34 -32.33 33.03
N TYR A 154 -9.06 -32.00 33.17
CA TYR A 154 -8.12 -31.83 32.05
C TYR A 154 -7.16 -33.02 31.97
N THR A 155 -6.94 -33.53 30.76
CA THR A 155 -6.11 -34.70 30.48
C THR A 155 -4.81 -34.27 29.80
N PHE A 156 -3.66 -34.75 30.29
CA PHE A 156 -2.36 -34.58 29.63
C PHE A 156 -2.30 -35.30 28.28
N LEU A 157 -1.51 -34.78 27.35
CA LEU A 157 -1.42 -35.25 25.98
C LEU A 157 -0.85 -36.68 25.87
N ASN A 158 0.01 -37.10 26.79
CA ASN A 158 0.55 -38.46 26.85
C ASN A 158 -0.47 -39.51 27.36
N HIS A 159 -1.61 -39.09 27.92
CA HIS A 159 -2.65 -39.97 28.47
C HIS A 159 -3.89 -40.10 27.56
N LEU A 160 -3.82 -39.57 26.33
CA LEU A 160 -4.94 -39.59 25.40
C LEU A 160 -5.23 -41.02 24.91
N LYS A 161 -6.52 -41.36 24.80
CA LYS A 161 -7.00 -42.66 24.33
C LYS A 161 -7.84 -42.52 23.06
N ASN A 162 -7.70 -43.45 22.12
CA ASN A 162 -8.48 -43.43 20.88
C ASN A 162 -10.00 -43.52 21.18
N GLY A 163 -10.80 -42.71 20.48
CA GLY A 163 -12.25 -42.67 20.63
C GLY A 163 -12.75 -41.84 21.83
N SER A 164 -11.86 -41.31 22.68
CA SER A 164 -12.24 -40.51 23.84
C SER A 164 -12.63 -39.07 23.46
N VAL A 165 -13.44 -38.44 24.31
CA VAL A 165 -13.73 -37.00 24.28
C VAL A 165 -13.23 -36.40 25.59
N VAL A 166 -12.25 -35.49 25.51
CA VAL A 166 -11.54 -34.97 26.69
C VAL A 166 -11.51 -33.44 26.71
N ASN A 167 -11.12 -32.88 27.83
CA ASN A 167 -10.70 -31.48 27.92
C ASN A 167 -9.19 -31.46 28.14
N LEU A 168 -8.49 -30.49 27.54
CA LEU A 168 -7.04 -30.39 27.68
C LEU A 168 -6.57 -28.95 27.56
N TYR A 169 -5.36 -28.74 28.03
CA TYR A 169 -4.55 -27.57 27.74
C TYR A 169 -3.35 -27.97 26.90
N GLY A 170 -2.82 -27.03 26.13
CA GLY A 170 -1.55 -27.21 25.45
C GLY A 170 -1.00 -25.89 24.91
N ALA A 171 0.30 -25.84 24.70
CA ALA A 171 0.98 -24.77 24.00
C ALA A 171 1.04 -25.07 22.50
N VAL A 172 0.81 -24.06 21.68
CA VAL A 172 0.87 -24.15 20.21
C VAL A 172 2.32 -24.30 19.78
N LYS A 173 2.65 -25.42 19.14
CA LYS A 173 3.97 -25.68 18.53
C LYS A 173 4.01 -25.35 17.04
N PHE A 174 2.85 -25.43 16.38
CA PHE A 174 2.70 -25.13 14.96
C PHE A 174 1.22 -24.86 14.70
N PHE A 175 0.90 -23.94 13.80
CA PHE A 175 -0.47 -23.76 13.35
C PHE A 175 -0.52 -23.29 11.90
N LYS A 176 -1.67 -23.51 11.27
CA LYS A 176 -2.06 -22.91 10.00
C LYS A 176 -3.16 -21.88 10.29
N PRO A 177 -2.97 -20.59 9.97
CA PRO A 177 -4.03 -19.61 10.08
C PRO A 177 -5.30 -20.09 9.36
N PRO A 178 -6.51 -19.73 9.82
CA PRO A 178 -7.75 -20.16 9.19
C PRO A 178 -7.77 -19.93 7.67
N TYR A 179 -7.98 -21.00 6.91
CA TYR A 179 -8.05 -21.00 5.44
C TYR A 179 -9.31 -21.72 4.95
N LEU A 180 -9.78 -21.36 3.77
CA LEU A 180 -10.93 -22.03 3.16
C LEU A 180 -10.52 -23.46 2.75
N SER A 181 -11.25 -24.47 3.21
CA SER A 181 -11.01 -25.85 2.80
C SER A 181 -11.41 -26.08 1.34
N LYS A 182 -11.20 -27.30 0.81
CA LYS A 182 -11.73 -27.67 -0.51
C LYS A 182 -13.27 -27.74 -0.54
N GLY A 183 -13.91 -27.82 0.63
CA GLY A 183 -15.36 -27.74 0.78
C GLY A 183 -15.82 -26.31 1.03
N THR A 184 -16.93 -26.15 1.76
CA THR A 184 -17.50 -24.84 2.13
C THR A 184 -16.96 -24.29 3.45
N ASP A 185 -16.37 -25.15 4.28
CA ASP A 185 -15.96 -24.76 5.64
C ASP A 185 -14.55 -24.17 5.67
N PHE A 186 -14.30 -23.28 6.64
CA PHE A 186 -12.97 -22.87 7.04
C PHE A 186 -12.30 -23.97 7.86
N CYS A 187 -11.00 -24.14 7.66
CA CYS A 187 -10.17 -25.09 8.37
C CYS A 187 -8.99 -24.39 9.06
N THR A 188 -8.63 -24.84 10.25
CA THR A 188 -7.31 -24.60 10.84
C THR A 188 -6.74 -25.91 11.34
N VAL A 189 -5.42 -26.05 11.21
CA VAL A 189 -4.66 -27.18 11.75
C VAL A 189 -3.70 -26.62 12.79
N VAL A 190 -3.76 -27.16 14.00
CA VAL A 190 -2.91 -26.74 15.12
C VAL A 190 -2.23 -27.97 15.72
N SER A 191 -0.92 -27.89 15.89
CA SER A 191 -0.17 -28.84 16.69
C SER A 191 0.06 -28.24 18.07
N ILE A 192 -0.32 -28.97 19.10
CA ILE A 192 -0.10 -28.58 20.49
C ILE A 192 0.84 -29.56 21.19
N VAL A 193 1.52 -29.06 22.22
CA VAL A 193 2.35 -29.80 23.17
C VAL A 193 2.01 -29.37 24.58
N ASP A 194 2.34 -30.19 25.57
CA ASP A 194 2.20 -29.85 26.99
C ASP A 194 3.47 -30.26 27.75
N GLN A 195 3.44 -30.17 29.09
CA GLN A 195 4.59 -30.50 29.93
C GLN A 195 5.08 -31.97 29.77
N SER A 196 4.27 -32.87 29.20
CA SER A 196 4.68 -34.24 28.90
C SER A 196 5.52 -34.38 27.63
N ASN A 197 5.72 -33.29 26.87
CA ASN A 197 6.32 -33.24 25.53
C ASN A 197 5.57 -34.08 24.46
N ALA A 198 4.44 -34.69 24.80
CA ALA A 198 3.60 -35.35 23.80
C ALA A 198 3.01 -34.31 22.84
N LYS A 199 2.84 -34.72 21.58
CA LYS A 199 2.34 -33.86 20.50
C LYS A 199 0.96 -34.32 20.08
N LEU A 200 0.02 -33.39 19.96
CA LEU A 200 -1.30 -33.66 19.38
C LEU A 200 -1.54 -32.72 18.19
N VAL A 201 -1.87 -33.29 17.02
CA VAL A 201 -2.29 -32.53 15.85
C VAL A 201 -3.82 -32.46 15.83
N CYS A 202 -4.36 -31.25 15.84
CA CYS A 202 -5.79 -31.00 15.83
C CYS A 202 -6.21 -30.36 14.52
N SER A 203 -7.29 -30.83 13.92
CA SER A 203 -7.90 -30.24 12.72
C SER A 203 -9.33 -29.82 13.03
N PHE A 204 -9.61 -28.53 12.86
CA PHE A 204 -10.91 -27.94 13.16
C PHE A 204 -11.55 -27.38 11.89
N PHE A 205 -12.85 -27.64 11.72
CA PHE A 205 -13.64 -27.21 10.58
C PHE A 205 -14.88 -26.46 11.08
N LYS A 206 -15.13 -25.27 10.54
CA LYS A 206 -16.30 -24.43 10.88
C LYS A 206 -16.74 -23.64 9.65
N ALA A 207 -18.06 -23.47 9.50
CA ALA A 207 -18.63 -22.63 8.44
C ALA A 207 -18.24 -21.14 8.60
N VAL A 208 -18.03 -20.67 9.84
CA VAL A 208 -17.63 -19.30 10.14
C VAL A 208 -16.18 -19.27 10.62
N LYS A 209 -15.34 -18.45 9.98
CA LYS A 209 -13.91 -18.29 10.30
C LYS A 209 -13.68 -17.97 11.77
N ASP A 210 -14.44 -17.02 12.31
CA ASP A 210 -14.25 -16.54 13.69
C ASP A 210 -14.64 -17.59 14.74
N ALA A 211 -15.35 -18.65 14.36
CA ALA A 211 -15.69 -19.77 15.24
C ALA A 211 -14.54 -20.77 15.44
N LEU A 212 -13.41 -20.60 14.73
CA LEU A 212 -12.19 -21.39 14.91
C LEU A 212 -11.35 -20.83 16.07
N PRO A 213 -10.43 -21.63 16.65
CA PRO A 213 -9.49 -21.15 17.67
C PRO A 213 -8.68 -19.93 17.19
N GLN A 214 -8.64 -18.88 18.02
CA GLN A 214 -8.02 -17.60 17.69
C GLN A 214 -6.53 -17.58 18.09
N ILE A 215 -5.71 -18.28 17.31
CA ILE A 215 -4.26 -18.40 17.50
C ILE A 215 -3.55 -17.38 16.62
N TYR A 216 -2.58 -16.66 17.19
CA TYR A 216 -1.82 -15.61 16.49
C TYR A 216 -0.33 -15.89 16.43
N ARG A 217 0.23 -16.69 17.35
CA ARG A 217 1.66 -17.04 17.32
C ARG A 217 1.93 -18.44 17.87
N ILE A 218 3.08 -18.97 17.50
CA ILE A 218 3.65 -20.15 18.16
C ILE A 218 3.96 -19.78 19.62
N GLY A 219 3.68 -20.70 20.54
CA GLY A 219 3.77 -20.48 21.98
C GLY A 219 2.45 -20.08 22.63
N ASP A 220 1.45 -19.63 21.87
CA ASP A 220 0.10 -19.36 22.39
C ASP A 220 -0.45 -20.57 23.17
N ILE A 221 -1.12 -20.31 24.30
CA ILE A 221 -1.71 -21.38 25.11
C ILE A 221 -3.16 -21.59 24.67
N VAL A 222 -3.56 -22.83 24.43
CA VAL A 222 -4.94 -23.18 24.10
C VAL A 222 -5.55 -24.07 25.17
N ARG A 223 -6.84 -23.86 25.39
CA ARG A 223 -7.70 -24.75 26.15
C ARG A 223 -8.78 -25.27 25.24
N PHE A 224 -8.86 -26.59 25.11
CA PHE A 224 -9.89 -27.25 24.32
C PHE A 224 -10.81 -28.02 25.25
N HIS A 225 -12.11 -27.74 25.15
CA HIS A 225 -13.15 -28.51 25.81
C HIS A 225 -13.82 -29.43 24.79
N ARG A 226 -14.11 -30.66 25.23
CA ARG A 226 -14.80 -31.69 24.44
C ARG A 226 -14.13 -31.95 23.09
N ILE A 227 -12.80 -32.04 23.09
CA ILE A 227 -12.04 -32.45 21.90
C ILE A 227 -12.15 -33.96 21.73
N LYS A 228 -12.51 -34.41 20.52
CA LYS A 228 -12.61 -35.82 20.16
C LYS A 228 -11.27 -36.31 19.66
N ILE A 229 -10.75 -37.36 20.28
CA ILE A 229 -9.48 -37.97 19.93
C ILE A 229 -9.72 -39.18 19.02
N LYS A 230 -9.01 -39.23 17.89
CA LYS A 230 -9.03 -40.34 16.95
C LYS A 230 -7.62 -40.70 16.53
N GLU A 231 -7.35 -41.99 16.38
CA GLU A 231 -6.11 -42.47 15.78
C GLU A 231 -6.26 -42.57 14.26
N PHE A 232 -5.30 -42.00 13.53
CA PHE A 232 -5.22 -42.11 12.06
C PHE A 232 -3.75 -42.18 11.65
N ASN A 233 -3.41 -43.16 10.79
CA ASN A 233 -2.02 -43.45 10.40
C ASN A 233 -1.06 -43.58 11.59
N HIS A 234 -1.47 -44.31 12.64
CA HIS A 234 -0.70 -44.50 13.88
C HIS A 234 -0.36 -43.21 14.65
N GLN A 235 -1.07 -42.11 14.37
CA GLN A 235 -0.93 -40.84 15.09
C GLN A 235 -2.27 -40.43 15.71
N MET A 236 -2.20 -39.99 16.96
CA MET A 236 -3.35 -39.43 17.67
C MET A 236 -3.65 -38.03 17.13
N GLN A 237 -4.92 -37.81 16.78
CA GLN A 237 -5.41 -36.55 16.23
C GLN A 237 -6.63 -36.05 16.98
N GLY A 238 -6.72 -34.74 17.13
CA GLY A 238 -7.84 -34.03 17.75
C GLY A 238 -8.80 -33.45 16.71
N THR A 239 -10.10 -33.57 16.95
CA THR A 239 -11.16 -32.95 16.13
C THR A 239 -12.25 -32.38 17.03
N SER A 240 -13.09 -31.49 16.52
CA SER A 240 -14.22 -30.95 17.30
C SER A 240 -15.21 -32.06 17.68
N GLY A 241 -15.44 -32.25 18.98
CA GLY A 241 -16.54 -33.06 19.49
C GLY A 241 -17.85 -32.26 19.63
N PRO A 242 -18.97 -32.93 19.98
CA PRO A 242 -20.23 -32.25 20.29
C PRO A 242 -20.07 -31.25 21.45
N GLY A 243 -20.41 -29.98 21.20
CA GLY A 243 -20.24 -28.90 22.17
C GLY A 243 -18.78 -28.45 22.37
N PHE A 244 -17.91 -28.71 21.39
CA PHE A 244 -16.53 -28.22 21.40
C PHE A 244 -16.45 -26.70 21.62
N ALA A 245 -15.56 -26.29 22.52
CA ALA A 245 -15.25 -24.90 22.79
C ALA A 245 -13.73 -24.73 22.94
N SER A 246 -13.22 -23.57 22.54
CA SER A 246 -11.81 -23.24 22.63
C SER A 246 -11.59 -21.87 23.27
N LEU A 247 -10.62 -21.80 24.18
CA LEU A 247 -10.01 -20.55 24.62
C LEU A 247 -8.56 -20.52 24.16
N THR A 248 -8.06 -19.34 23.80
CA THR A 248 -6.66 -19.14 23.43
C THR A 248 -6.09 -17.95 24.19
N PHE A 249 -4.85 -18.05 24.66
CA PHE A 249 -4.19 -17.05 25.50
C PHE A 249 -2.83 -16.73 24.90
N ASP A 250 -2.36 -15.49 25.10
CA ASP A 250 -0.98 -15.12 24.76
C ASP A 250 0.00 -16.02 25.52
N GLY A 251 1.01 -16.53 24.81
CA GLY A 251 2.05 -17.43 25.33
C GLY A 251 3.19 -16.74 26.08
N ASN A 252 3.30 -15.41 26.04
CA ASN A 252 4.38 -14.68 26.71
C ASN A 252 4.21 -14.66 28.23
N ILE A 253 5.33 -14.81 28.96
CA ILE A 253 5.35 -14.68 30.42
C ILE A 253 4.99 -13.24 30.80
N GLY A 254 4.06 -13.09 31.76
CA GLY A 254 3.63 -11.78 32.25
C GLY A 254 2.54 -11.10 31.41
N SER A 255 2.18 -11.63 30.24
CA SER A 255 1.04 -11.12 29.47
C SER A 255 -0.27 -11.31 30.25
N PRO A 256 -1.25 -10.38 30.13
CA PRO A 256 -2.57 -10.55 30.74
C PRO A 256 -3.23 -11.89 30.37
N VAL A 257 -3.84 -12.58 31.34
CA VAL A 257 -4.58 -13.82 31.10
C VAL A 257 -5.99 -13.48 30.63
N ILE A 258 -6.08 -13.04 29.38
CA ILE A 258 -7.33 -12.68 28.71
C ILE A 258 -7.60 -13.72 27.61
N PRO A 259 -8.70 -14.48 27.68
CA PRO A 259 -9.02 -15.48 26.67
C PRO A 259 -9.51 -14.84 25.38
N ARG A 260 -8.87 -15.21 24.27
CA ARG A 260 -9.39 -15.07 22.91
C ARG A 260 -10.35 -16.22 22.63
N THR A 261 -11.62 -15.91 22.38
CA THR A 261 -12.64 -16.94 22.14
C THR A 261 -13.79 -16.41 21.30
N SER A 262 -14.43 -17.33 20.59
CA SER A 262 -15.72 -17.13 19.92
C SER A 262 -16.90 -17.74 20.68
N SER A 263 -16.63 -18.33 21.85
CA SER A 263 -17.67 -18.89 22.72
C SER A 263 -18.39 -17.75 23.42
N LYS A 264 -19.73 -17.70 23.30
CA LYS A 264 -20.56 -16.67 23.95
C LYS A 264 -20.42 -16.67 25.48
N THR A 265 -20.14 -17.84 26.06
CA THR A 265 -19.99 -18.04 27.50
C THR A 265 -18.87 -19.03 27.75
N PHE A 266 -18.06 -18.80 28.79
CA PHE A 266 -17.05 -19.74 29.24
C PHE A 266 -16.90 -19.67 30.76
N SER A 267 -16.47 -20.78 31.38
CA SER A 267 -16.02 -20.81 32.76
C SER A 267 -14.49 -20.71 32.80
N PHE A 268 -13.96 -19.87 33.67
CA PHE A 268 -12.52 -19.74 33.87
C PHE A 268 -12.24 -19.56 35.36
N THR A 269 -11.54 -20.51 35.98
CA THR A 269 -11.24 -20.50 37.42
C THR A 269 -9.82 -20.03 37.71
N ASP A 270 -9.48 -19.84 38.99
CA ASP A 270 -8.11 -19.51 39.39
C ASP A 270 -7.14 -20.66 39.12
N GLU A 271 -7.60 -21.91 39.16
CA GLU A 271 -6.81 -23.07 38.74
C GLU A 271 -6.53 -23.05 37.23
N ASP A 272 -7.52 -22.68 36.41
CA ASP A 272 -7.36 -22.49 34.97
C ASP A 272 -6.31 -21.38 34.70
N ARG A 273 -6.36 -20.27 35.44
CA ARG A 273 -5.37 -19.18 35.38
C ARG A 273 -3.97 -19.71 35.71
N LYS A 274 -3.84 -20.45 36.80
CA LYS A 274 -2.56 -21.04 37.23
C LYS A 274 -1.98 -21.98 36.16
N THR A 275 -2.82 -22.81 35.55
CA THR A 275 -2.39 -23.73 34.48
C THR A 275 -1.87 -22.98 33.25
N VAL A 276 -2.49 -21.87 32.87
CA VAL A 276 -2.00 -21.03 31.76
C VAL A 276 -0.62 -20.45 32.09
N GLU A 277 -0.42 -19.91 33.28
CA GLU A 277 0.89 -19.35 33.69
C GLU A 277 1.98 -20.42 33.79
N GLU A 278 1.68 -21.58 34.36
CA GLU A 278 2.59 -22.72 34.42
C GLU A 278 3.03 -23.19 33.02
N LEU A 279 2.10 -23.19 32.06
CA LEU A 279 2.41 -23.51 30.66
C LEU A 279 3.26 -22.44 29.98
N ARG A 280 3.06 -21.14 30.26
CA ARG A 280 3.91 -20.06 29.72
C ARG A 280 5.35 -20.20 30.17
N ILE A 281 5.56 -20.47 31.47
CA ILE A 281 6.89 -20.73 32.05
C ILE A 281 7.55 -21.94 31.38
N TRP A 282 6.78 -23.01 31.17
CA TRP A 282 7.26 -24.21 30.49
C TRP A 282 7.61 -23.93 29.02
N VAL A 283 6.76 -23.19 28.28
CA VAL A 283 7.01 -22.79 26.89
C VAL A 283 8.33 -22.03 26.75
N ALA A 284 8.56 -21.02 27.60
CA ALA A 284 9.78 -20.23 27.58
C ALA A 284 11.05 -21.07 27.86
N SER A 285 10.91 -22.17 28.61
CA SER A 285 12.00 -23.07 28.97
C SER A 285 12.23 -24.19 27.95
N ASN A 286 11.26 -24.50 27.07
CA ASN A 286 11.28 -25.70 26.23
C ASN A 286 11.15 -25.43 24.71
N LEU A 287 10.67 -24.26 24.27
CA LEU A 287 10.47 -23.92 22.86
C LEU A 287 11.50 -22.86 22.39
N PHE A 288 12.78 -23.22 22.33
CA PHE A 288 13.92 -22.33 22.01
C PHE A 288 14.06 -21.85 20.55
N SER A 289 13.01 -21.92 19.73
CA SER A 289 13.09 -21.42 18.35
C SER A 289 11.74 -20.96 17.84
N LEU A 290 11.29 -19.80 18.33
CA LEU A 290 10.24 -19.06 17.63
C LEU A 290 10.85 -18.46 16.35
N PRO A 291 10.18 -18.56 15.19
CA PRO A 291 10.59 -17.81 14.01
C PRO A 291 10.70 -16.33 14.36
N PRO A 292 11.79 -15.63 14.00
CA PRO A 292 11.90 -14.22 14.31
C PRO A 292 10.87 -13.45 13.48
N MET A 293 9.96 -12.75 14.16
CA MET A 293 9.19 -11.67 13.53
C MET A 293 10.20 -10.63 13.04
N LYS A 294 10.06 -10.19 11.79
CA LYS A 294 10.97 -9.22 11.18
C LYS A 294 10.21 -7.98 10.75
N LYS A 295 10.77 -6.82 11.09
CA LYS A 295 10.33 -5.53 10.53
C LYS A 295 10.84 -5.37 9.11
N LEU A 296 10.22 -4.49 8.33
CA LEU A 296 10.62 -4.23 6.95
C LEU A 296 12.07 -3.77 6.85
N CYS A 297 12.53 -2.97 7.82
CA CYS A 297 13.92 -2.50 7.92
C CYS A 297 14.96 -3.61 8.12
N ASP A 298 14.55 -4.76 8.68
CA ASP A 298 15.45 -5.85 9.06
C ASP A 298 15.48 -7.00 8.03
N ILE A 299 14.72 -6.87 6.95
CA ILE A 299 14.61 -7.89 5.90
C ILE A 299 15.95 -8.07 5.22
N GLN A 300 16.30 -9.32 4.92
CA GLN A 300 17.39 -9.69 4.04
C GLN A 300 16.86 -10.41 2.79
N PRO A 301 17.56 -10.33 1.65
CA PRO A 301 17.13 -11.02 0.45
C PRO A 301 17.15 -12.55 0.62
N SER A 302 16.27 -13.26 -0.09
CA SER A 302 16.21 -14.74 -0.11
C SER A 302 15.91 -15.39 1.24
N MET A 303 14.93 -14.87 1.99
CA MET A 303 14.51 -15.42 3.28
C MET A 303 12.99 -15.65 3.38
N TYR A 304 12.61 -16.52 4.33
CA TYR A 304 11.24 -16.66 4.79
C TYR A 304 11.08 -16.01 6.16
N PHE A 305 9.99 -15.29 6.38
CA PHE A 305 9.76 -14.57 7.64
C PHE A 305 8.29 -14.38 7.97
N GLU A 306 8.04 -13.95 9.20
CA GLU A 306 6.72 -13.50 9.66
C GLU A 306 6.70 -11.97 9.72
N PHE A 307 5.66 -11.39 9.13
CA PHE A 307 5.42 -9.95 9.08
C PHE A 307 4.17 -9.60 9.87
N THR A 308 4.21 -8.48 10.61
CA THR A 308 3.04 -7.88 11.23
C THR A 308 3.03 -6.39 10.88
N GLY A 309 1.91 -5.90 10.35
CA GLY A 309 1.79 -4.52 9.94
C GLY A 309 0.37 -4.14 9.53
N GLN A 310 0.21 -2.91 9.03
CA GLN A 310 -1.05 -2.38 8.55
C GLN A 310 -1.22 -2.64 7.04
N LEU A 311 -2.44 -2.99 6.63
CA LEU A 311 -2.85 -3.04 5.23
C LEU A 311 -3.24 -1.64 4.75
N ILE A 312 -2.45 -1.08 3.83
CA ILE A 312 -2.65 0.29 3.31
C ILE A 312 -3.46 0.27 2.01
N GLY A 313 -3.28 -0.76 1.20
CA GLY A 313 -4.02 -0.92 -0.05
C GLY A 313 -4.12 -2.38 -0.48
N LYS A 314 -5.07 -2.71 -1.34
CA LYS A 314 -5.17 -4.05 -1.94
C LYS A 314 -5.77 -3.98 -3.34
N ALA A 315 -5.42 -4.92 -4.20
CA ALA A 315 -6.00 -4.97 -5.54
C ALA A 315 -6.10 -6.40 -6.04
N LYS A 316 -7.12 -6.67 -6.84
CA LYS A 316 -7.23 -7.93 -7.56
C LYS A 316 -6.31 -7.86 -8.78
N LEU A 317 -5.39 -8.82 -8.90
CA LEU A 317 -4.51 -8.92 -10.07
C LEU A 317 -5.14 -9.82 -11.14
N ASP A 318 -5.49 -11.06 -10.76
CA ASP A 318 -6.14 -12.03 -11.64
C ASP A 318 -7.12 -12.95 -10.86
N GLY A 319 -7.41 -14.14 -11.37
CA GLY A 319 -8.23 -15.14 -10.68
C GLY A 319 -7.51 -15.88 -9.54
N SER A 320 -6.17 -15.93 -9.57
CA SER A 320 -5.29 -16.75 -8.73
C SER A 320 -4.35 -15.94 -7.84
N SER A 321 -4.39 -14.62 -7.89
CA SER A 321 -3.50 -13.75 -7.13
C SER A 321 -4.16 -12.43 -6.71
N TYR A 322 -3.64 -11.87 -5.61
CA TYR A 322 -4.08 -10.61 -5.03
C TYR A 322 -2.88 -9.79 -4.57
N LEU A 323 -2.89 -8.49 -4.84
CA LEU A 323 -1.90 -7.54 -4.33
C LEU A 323 -2.33 -7.04 -2.95
N LEU A 324 -1.39 -7.00 -2.02
CA LEU A 324 -1.52 -6.36 -0.71
C LEU A 324 -0.37 -5.36 -0.54
N LYS A 325 -0.69 -4.08 -0.34
CA LYS A 325 0.26 -3.03 0.03
C LYS A 325 0.29 -2.91 1.55
N ILE A 326 1.43 -3.25 2.13
CA ILE A 326 1.58 -3.36 3.59
C ILE A 326 2.69 -2.45 4.11
N TRP A 327 2.56 -2.06 5.38
CA TRP A 327 3.56 -1.24 6.06
C TRP A 327 3.55 -1.47 7.57
N ASP A 328 4.73 -1.49 8.20
CA ASP A 328 4.91 -1.68 9.65
C ASP A 328 5.52 -0.44 10.34
N GLY A 329 5.52 0.69 9.65
CA GLY A 329 6.13 1.92 10.15
C GLY A 329 7.61 2.07 9.78
N THR A 330 8.25 1.03 9.24
CA THR A 330 9.66 1.06 8.85
C THR A 330 9.83 1.00 7.34
N LYS A 331 11.00 1.42 6.86
CA LYS A 331 11.35 1.38 5.44
C LYS A 331 12.20 0.15 5.14
N CYS A 332 11.86 -0.58 4.09
CA CYS A 332 12.71 -1.66 3.62
C CYS A 332 14.05 -1.12 3.07
N PRO A 333 15.22 -1.68 3.47
CA PRO A 333 16.51 -1.15 3.05
C PRO A 333 16.83 -1.48 1.59
N PHE A 334 16.11 -2.43 1.00
CA PHE A 334 16.29 -2.87 -0.38
C PHE A 334 15.19 -2.30 -1.28
N PRO A 335 15.50 -1.98 -2.54
CA PRO A 335 14.47 -1.64 -3.52
C PRO A 335 13.47 -2.80 -3.68
N SER A 336 12.20 -2.54 -3.38
CA SER A 336 11.12 -3.51 -3.52
C SER A 336 10.51 -3.47 -4.92
N TRP A 337 10.09 -4.64 -5.41
CA TRP A 337 9.29 -4.77 -6.60
C TRP A 337 7.92 -4.12 -6.39
N ASN A 338 7.55 -3.14 -7.22
CA ASN A 338 6.23 -2.53 -7.21
C ASN A 338 5.35 -3.18 -8.28
N VAL A 339 4.23 -3.73 -7.87
CA VAL A 339 3.25 -4.34 -8.78
C VAL A 339 2.41 -3.24 -9.38
N PHE A 340 2.36 -3.21 -10.71
CA PHE A 340 1.51 -2.24 -11.37
C PHE A 340 0.03 -2.66 -11.27
N VAL A 341 -0.77 -1.74 -10.74
CA VAL A 341 -2.23 -1.82 -10.68
C VAL A 341 -2.75 -0.44 -11.02
N LYS A 342 -3.79 -0.37 -11.83
CA LYS A 342 -4.47 0.89 -12.11
C LYS A 342 -5.01 1.49 -10.80
N GLU A 343 -4.99 2.81 -10.66
CA GLU A 343 -5.49 3.47 -9.44
C GLU A 343 -6.98 3.14 -9.17
N GLU A 344 -7.78 2.94 -10.22
CA GLU A 344 -9.19 2.55 -10.13
C GLU A 344 -9.43 1.15 -9.53
N ASP A 345 -8.47 0.24 -9.69
CA ASP A 345 -8.55 -1.15 -9.21
C ASP A 345 -7.91 -1.33 -7.82
N LEU A 346 -7.22 -0.30 -7.32
CA LEU A 346 -6.54 -0.29 -6.03
C LEU A 346 -7.48 0.23 -4.94
N ASP A 347 -7.96 -0.68 -4.10
CA ASP A 347 -8.73 -0.34 -2.90
C ASP A 347 -7.77 0.20 -1.83
N GLY A 348 -7.96 1.45 -1.42
CA GLY A 348 -7.16 2.16 -0.41
C GLY A 348 -7.36 3.68 -0.46
N ASP A 349 -6.95 4.37 0.60
CA ASP A 349 -6.94 5.84 0.60
C ASP A 349 -5.82 6.34 -0.33
N GLY A 350 -6.20 6.93 -1.46
CA GLY A 350 -5.25 7.43 -2.47
C GLY A 350 -4.28 8.48 -1.94
N SER A 351 -4.68 9.30 -0.96
CA SER A 351 -3.82 10.29 -0.33
C SER A 351 -2.74 9.63 0.52
N LEU A 352 -3.15 8.66 1.36
CA LEU A 352 -2.27 7.86 2.19
C LEU A 352 -1.32 6.99 1.36
N LEU A 353 -1.84 6.35 0.29
CA LEU A 353 -1.04 5.54 -0.63
C LEU A 353 0.04 6.36 -1.35
N ARG A 354 -0.28 7.58 -1.77
CA ARG A 354 0.69 8.50 -2.38
C ARG A 354 1.75 8.94 -1.38
N ARG A 355 1.34 9.26 -0.14
CA ARG A 355 2.24 9.67 0.95
C ARG A 355 3.19 8.55 1.37
N LEU A 356 2.71 7.30 1.40
CA LEU A 356 3.48 6.14 1.83
C LEU A 356 4.16 5.37 0.68
N LYS A 357 4.15 5.90 -0.55
CA LYS A 357 4.60 5.21 -1.78
C LYS A 357 5.98 4.54 -1.68
N TYR A 358 6.91 5.13 -0.92
CA TYR A 358 8.29 4.62 -0.75
C TYR A 358 8.52 3.88 0.59
N LEU A 359 7.47 3.72 1.38
CA LEU A 359 7.48 3.06 2.69
C LEU A 359 6.71 1.75 2.67
N THR A 360 5.64 1.66 1.87
CA THR A 360 4.89 0.42 1.67
C THR A 360 5.67 -0.58 0.81
N VAL A 361 5.45 -1.86 1.05
CA VAL A 361 5.90 -2.94 0.14
C VAL A 361 4.72 -3.68 -0.46
N ASP A 362 4.90 -4.15 -1.68
CA ASP A 362 3.90 -4.89 -2.44
C ASP A 362 4.09 -6.39 -2.24
N VAL A 363 3.09 -7.04 -1.66
CA VAL A 363 3.04 -8.50 -1.48
C VAL A 363 2.05 -9.12 -2.45
N VAL A 364 2.50 -10.09 -3.23
CA VAL A 364 1.62 -10.88 -4.09
C VAL A 364 1.21 -12.17 -3.36
N ALA A 365 -0.09 -12.30 -3.07
CA ALA A 365 -0.67 -13.47 -2.43
C ALA A 365 -1.37 -14.37 -3.45
N TYR A 366 -0.97 -15.65 -3.50
CA TYR A 366 -1.44 -16.61 -4.50
C TYR A 366 -2.47 -17.63 -3.96
N ASP A 367 -3.21 -18.23 -4.89
CA ASP A 367 -4.11 -19.38 -4.72
C ASP A 367 -5.11 -19.23 -3.55
N ASN A 368 -5.02 -20.11 -2.54
CA ASN A 368 -5.94 -20.15 -1.40
C ASN A 368 -5.88 -18.90 -0.52
N HIS A 369 -4.87 -18.03 -0.69
CA HIS A 369 -4.78 -16.77 0.04
C HIS A 369 -5.64 -15.66 -0.58
N VAL A 370 -6.03 -15.78 -1.85
CA VAL A 370 -6.86 -14.80 -2.57
C VAL A 370 -8.19 -14.58 -1.87
N HIS A 371 -8.84 -15.64 -1.38
CA HIS A 371 -10.12 -15.52 -0.67
C HIS A 371 -9.97 -14.68 0.61
N VAL A 372 -8.90 -14.91 1.37
CA VAL A 372 -8.62 -14.13 2.59
C VAL A 372 -8.29 -12.68 2.23
N ALA A 373 -7.43 -12.46 1.23
CA ALA A 373 -7.05 -11.13 0.75
C ALA A 373 -8.25 -10.27 0.30
N LYS A 374 -9.23 -10.89 -0.38
CA LYS A 374 -10.49 -10.23 -0.77
C LYS A 374 -11.27 -9.70 0.44
N LEU A 375 -11.32 -10.46 1.53
CA LEU A 375 -12.10 -10.14 2.74
C LEU A 375 -11.43 -9.14 3.67
N LEU A 376 -10.12 -8.88 3.51
CA LEU A 376 -9.42 -7.89 4.32
C LEU A 376 -9.98 -6.48 4.09
N LYS A 377 -10.05 -5.66 5.11
CA LYS A 377 -10.41 -4.24 4.99
C LYS A 377 -9.15 -3.39 5.10
N ILE A 378 -9.11 -2.29 4.35
CA ILE A 378 -8.04 -1.31 4.45
C ILE A 378 -7.97 -0.75 5.87
N GLY A 379 -6.76 -0.47 6.34
CA GLY A 379 -6.47 -0.01 7.70
C GLY A 379 -6.36 -1.14 8.74
N GLN A 380 -6.75 -2.37 8.41
CA GLN A 380 -6.60 -3.50 9.33
C GLN A 380 -5.14 -3.86 9.57
N PHE A 381 -4.86 -4.27 10.81
CA PHE A 381 -3.60 -4.89 11.16
C PHE A 381 -3.62 -6.38 10.84
N ILE A 382 -2.60 -6.83 10.14
CA ILE A 382 -2.50 -8.20 9.65
C ILE A 382 -1.13 -8.79 9.98
N SER A 383 -1.13 -10.09 10.22
CA SER A 383 0.09 -10.91 10.25
C SER A 383 0.13 -11.84 9.05
N MET A 384 1.29 -11.89 8.39
CA MET A 384 1.58 -12.82 7.31
C MET A 384 2.64 -13.81 7.76
N TYR A 385 2.33 -15.08 7.64
CA TYR A 385 3.21 -16.17 8.11
C TYR A 385 3.93 -16.80 6.93
N ASN A 386 5.22 -17.08 7.12
CA ASN A 386 6.08 -17.72 6.11
C ASN A 386 6.04 -16.98 4.75
N MET A 387 6.12 -15.65 4.79
CA MET A 387 6.28 -14.80 3.61
C MET A 387 7.68 -14.95 3.04
N HIS A 388 7.81 -14.96 1.71
CA HIS A 388 9.07 -15.17 1.02
C HIS A 388 9.56 -13.88 0.38
N VAL A 389 10.82 -13.53 0.64
CA VAL A 389 11.53 -12.48 -0.09
C VAL A 389 12.41 -13.14 -1.11
N LYS A 390 12.12 -12.93 -2.39
CA LYS A 390 12.96 -13.42 -3.47
C LYS A 390 13.78 -12.27 -4.02
N THR A 391 15.09 -12.47 -4.14
CA THR A 391 15.93 -11.56 -4.92
C THR A 391 15.63 -11.78 -6.39
N HIS A 392 15.26 -10.71 -7.08
CA HIS A 392 15.25 -10.70 -8.52
C HIS A 392 16.50 -9.96 -8.98
N SER A 393 17.50 -10.75 -9.37
CA SER A 393 18.68 -10.23 -10.05
C SER A 393 18.26 -9.72 -11.42
N SER A 394 18.18 -8.40 -11.57
CA SER A 394 18.15 -7.80 -12.88
C SER A 394 19.56 -7.90 -13.46
N GLU A 395 19.67 -8.26 -14.74
CA GLU A 395 20.95 -8.29 -15.48
C GLU A 395 21.68 -6.92 -15.48
N ASN A 396 21.04 -5.85 -14.97
CA ASN A 396 21.56 -4.50 -14.79
C ASN A 396 22.24 -4.22 -13.43
N GLY A 397 22.51 -5.24 -12.61
CA GLY A 397 23.34 -5.10 -11.41
C GLY A 397 22.70 -4.36 -10.22
N ARG A 398 21.39 -4.12 -10.24
CA ARG A 398 20.63 -3.75 -9.03
C ARG A 398 19.62 -4.83 -8.72
N ASP A 399 19.89 -5.55 -7.64
CA ASP A 399 19.00 -6.55 -7.10
C ASP A 399 17.76 -5.86 -6.50
N VAL A 400 16.58 -6.20 -7.02
CA VAL A 400 15.31 -5.81 -6.40
C VAL A 400 14.74 -6.99 -5.65
N ILE A 401 14.04 -6.73 -4.55
CA ILE A 401 13.42 -7.80 -3.76
C ILE A 401 11.91 -7.85 -4.03
N GLN A 402 11.39 -9.06 -4.18
CA GLN A 402 9.96 -9.31 -4.38
C GLN A 402 9.38 -10.03 -3.17
N PHE A 403 8.27 -9.53 -2.66
CA PHE A 403 7.52 -10.16 -1.57
C PHE A 403 6.42 -11.06 -2.10
N LEU A 404 6.49 -12.33 -1.71
CA LEU A 404 5.62 -13.37 -2.23
C LEU A 404 5.02 -14.17 -1.07
N LEU A 405 3.70 -14.35 -1.13
CA LEU A 405 3.01 -15.35 -0.34
C LEU A 405 2.51 -16.44 -1.28
N HIS A 406 3.39 -17.42 -1.57
CA HIS A 406 3.04 -18.47 -2.55
C HIS A 406 1.85 -19.29 -2.11
N GLY A 407 1.20 -19.96 -3.05
CA GLY A 407 0.06 -20.83 -2.76
C GLY A 407 0.35 -21.97 -1.79
N GLY A 408 -0.73 -22.48 -1.20
CA GLY A 408 -0.74 -23.55 -0.21
C GLY A 408 -0.55 -23.06 1.22
N THR A 409 -0.87 -23.93 2.17
CA THR A 409 -0.73 -23.67 3.63
C THR A 409 0.43 -24.45 4.24
N GLY A 410 1.41 -24.82 3.42
CA GLY A 410 2.65 -25.47 3.87
C GLY A 410 3.43 -24.56 4.81
N HIS A 411 4.13 -25.15 5.78
CA HIS A 411 4.95 -24.40 6.76
C HIS A 411 4.18 -23.32 7.55
N GLY A 412 2.86 -23.46 7.71
CA GLY A 412 2.05 -22.50 8.47
C GLY A 412 1.69 -21.23 7.69
N ARG A 413 1.99 -21.21 6.38
CA ARG A 413 1.76 -20.04 5.51
C ARG A 413 0.30 -19.60 5.52
N GLY A 414 0.08 -18.29 5.66
CA GLY A 414 -1.24 -17.70 5.65
C GLY A 414 -1.27 -16.24 6.08
N ILE A 415 -2.47 -15.70 6.16
CA ILE A 415 -2.74 -14.32 6.59
C ILE A 415 -3.74 -14.38 7.75
N ALA A 416 -3.44 -13.70 8.86
CA ALA A 416 -4.35 -13.49 9.97
C ALA A 416 -4.61 -11.99 10.16
N VAL A 417 -5.81 -11.66 10.63
CA VAL A 417 -6.15 -10.29 11.07
C VAL A 417 -5.92 -10.25 12.58
N LEU A 418 -5.16 -9.25 13.03
CA LEU A 418 -4.93 -9.00 14.45
C LEU A 418 -5.89 -7.92 14.96
N PRO A 419 -6.46 -8.10 16.16
CA PRO A 419 -7.33 -7.09 16.76
C PRO A 419 -6.51 -5.91 17.28
N GLU A 420 -7.12 -4.72 17.33
CA GLU A 420 -6.42 -3.50 17.77
C GLU A 420 -5.93 -3.54 19.22
N ASN A 421 -6.55 -4.35 20.06
CA ASN A 421 -6.15 -4.55 21.45
C ASN A 421 -5.01 -5.59 21.62
N HIS A 422 -4.48 -6.13 20.53
CA HIS A 422 -3.35 -7.05 20.59
C HIS A 422 -2.08 -6.28 21.00
N PRO A 423 -1.25 -6.78 21.93
CA PRO A 423 -0.08 -6.07 22.45
C PRO A 423 0.84 -5.49 21.35
N ASP A 424 1.24 -6.32 20.38
CA ASP A 424 2.08 -5.89 19.25
C ASP A 424 1.42 -4.81 18.37
N ILE A 425 0.09 -4.75 18.36
CA ILE A 425 -0.67 -3.77 17.57
C ILE A 425 -0.84 -2.46 18.34
N ILE A 426 -0.98 -2.50 19.67
CA ILE A 426 -1.05 -1.27 20.48
C ILE A 426 0.22 -0.44 20.28
N GLU A 427 1.39 -1.09 20.38
CA GLU A 427 2.69 -0.44 20.17
C GLU A 427 2.85 0.05 18.73
N LEU A 428 2.58 -0.82 17.75
CA LEU A 428 2.67 -0.48 16.34
C LEU A 428 1.73 0.67 15.97
N LYS A 429 0.48 0.65 16.44
CA LYS A 429 -0.52 1.69 16.17
C LYS A 429 -0.07 3.03 16.73
N SER A 430 0.39 3.06 17.99
CA SER A 430 0.95 4.29 18.59
C SER A 430 2.13 4.84 17.77
N PHE A 431 2.98 3.97 17.26
CA PHE A 431 4.11 4.36 16.42
C PHE A 431 3.66 4.90 15.05
N LEU A 432 2.74 4.21 14.38
CA LEU A 432 2.17 4.65 13.10
C LEU A 432 1.40 5.96 13.23
N ASP A 433 0.65 6.15 14.32
CA ASP A 433 -0.09 7.39 14.60
C ASP A 433 0.88 8.56 14.80
N THR A 434 2.00 8.35 15.50
CA THR A 434 3.06 9.36 15.67
C THR A 434 3.67 9.75 14.31
N ILE A 435 3.97 8.77 13.46
CA ILE A 435 4.50 9.03 12.11
C ILE A 435 3.44 9.71 11.25
N ASN A 436 2.19 9.28 11.30
CA ASN A 436 1.10 9.90 10.54
C ASN A 436 0.84 11.33 10.97
N MET A 437 0.99 11.66 12.26
CA MET A 437 0.94 13.03 12.80
C MET A 437 2.08 13.89 12.25
N ALA A 438 3.33 13.40 12.33
CA ALA A 438 4.49 14.09 11.76
C ALA A 438 4.38 14.24 10.22
N LEU A 439 3.77 13.27 9.54
CA LEU A 439 3.46 13.30 8.11
C LEU A 439 2.21 14.11 7.77
N SER A 440 1.36 14.50 8.73
CA SER A 440 0.20 15.36 8.50
C SER A 440 0.52 16.82 8.77
N GLU A 441 1.41 17.11 9.71
CA GLU A 441 1.96 18.46 9.94
C GLU A 441 2.80 18.94 8.73
N SER A 442 3.33 18.02 7.93
CA SER A 442 3.99 18.31 6.65
C SER A 442 3.05 18.32 5.43
N SER A 443 1.76 18.01 5.60
CA SER A 443 0.84 17.66 4.50
C SER A 443 -0.17 18.76 4.09
N GLU A 444 -0.12 19.97 4.66
CA GLU A 444 -0.89 21.10 4.09
C GLU A 444 -0.28 21.62 2.77
N ARG A 445 0.84 21.06 2.31
CA ARG A 445 1.46 21.39 1.02
C ARG A 445 1.83 20.15 0.22
N ALA A 446 0.89 19.67 -0.60
CA ALA A 446 1.22 18.83 -1.74
C ALA A 446 0.13 18.89 -2.81
N SER A 447 0.42 19.58 -3.92
CA SER A 447 -0.31 19.53 -5.19
C SER A 447 0.22 18.39 -6.10
N PRO A 448 -0.57 17.90 -7.08
CA PRO A 448 -0.34 16.63 -7.77
C PRO A 448 0.47 16.77 -9.07
N GLU A 449 1.37 15.81 -9.35
CA GLU A 449 2.23 15.69 -10.55
C GLU A 449 2.45 14.19 -10.89
N PRO A 450 2.85 13.80 -12.14
CA PRO A 450 2.07 12.88 -12.96
C PRO A 450 2.67 11.47 -13.12
N GLU A 451 1.80 10.61 -13.65
CA GLU A 451 1.94 9.16 -13.87
C GLU A 451 3.19 8.74 -14.67
N ASN A 452 3.89 7.71 -14.18
CA ASN A 452 4.93 7.01 -14.94
C ASN A 452 4.73 5.48 -14.95
N SER A 453 4.53 5.00 -16.18
CA SER A 453 4.62 3.67 -16.79
C SER A 453 4.60 2.39 -15.96
N TYR A 454 3.65 1.55 -16.36
CA TYR A 454 3.31 0.20 -15.99
C TYR A 454 3.99 -0.89 -16.81
N THR A 455 4.33 -2.00 -16.15
CA THR A 455 4.72 -3.25 -16.81
C THR A 455 3.71 -4.35 -16.41
N LEU A 456 2.96 -4.86 -17.39
CA LEU A 456 2.05 -6.01 -17.25
C LEU A 456 2.84 -7.29 -17.57
N LEU A 457 2.65 -8.37 -16.80
CA LEU A 457 3.00 -9.72 -17.22
C LEU A 457 1.72 -10.57 -17.28
N GLY A 458 1.44 -11.04 -18.48
CA GLY A 458 0.31 -11.85 -18.86
C GLY A 458 0.42 -13.30 -18.41
N SER A 459 -0.75 -13.92 -18.49
CA SER A 459 -1.09 -15.30 -18.15
C SER A 459 -0.45 -16.32 -19.10
N TYR A 460 0.17 -17.36 -18.52
CA TYR A 460 0.39 -18.61 -19.23
C TYR A 460 -0.95 -19.32 -19.42
N VAL A 461 -1.48 -19.29 -20.66
CA VAL A 461 -2.48 -20.25 -21.13
C VAL A 461 -1.90 -20.88 -22.39
N GLU A 462 -1.51 -22.15 -22.31
CA GLU A 462 -1.26 -22.97 -23.50
C GLU A 462 -2.54 -23.02 -24.34
N ARG A 463 -2.53 -22.31 -25.47
CA ARG A 463 -3.45 -22.56 -26.59
C ARG A 463 -2.61 -22.83 -27.83
N CYS A 464 -2.69 -24.06 -28.33
CA CYS A 464 -2.15 -24.48 -29.60
C CYS A 464 -2.76 -23.66 -30.75
N GLN A 465 -2.01 -22.70 -31.29
CA GLN A 465 -2.06 -22.17 -32.66
C GLN A 465 -0.85 -21.22 -32.82
N GLN A 466 -0.11 -21.30 -33.93
CA GLN A 466 1.15 -20.54 -34.14
C GLN A 466 0.95 -19.03 -33.86
N LEU A 467 1.39 -18.59 -32.67
CA LEU A 467 1.09 -17.27 -32.10
C LEU A 467 1.84 -16.16 -32.83
N SER A 468 1.15 -15.05 -33.08
CA SER A 468 1.78 -13.79 -33.49
C SER A 468 2.43 -13.13 -32.28
N VAL A 469 3.56 -12.46 -32.51
CA VAL A 469 4.32 -11.80 -31.46
C VAL A 469 3.90 -10.34 -31.27
N THR A 470 2.92 -9.84 -32.02
CA THR A 470 2.31 -8.53 -31.77
C THR A 470 0.81 -8.69 -31.52
N VAL A 471 0.25 -7.77 -30.74
CA VAL A 471 -1.15 -7.67 -30.35
C VAL A 471 -1.75 -6.41 -30.95
N LEU A 472 -2.91 -6.57 -31.57
CA LEU A 472 -3.71 -5.49 -32.12
C LEU A 472 -4.50 -4.81 -30.99
N THR A 473 -4.40 -3.49 -30.85
CA THR A 473 -5.02 -2.75 -29.73
C THR A 473 -6.45 -2.25 -30.03
N ASP A 474 -6.92 -2.36 -31.29
CA ASP A 474 -8.28 -2.00 -31.71
C ASP A 474 -8.71 -2.81 -32.98
N HIS A 475 -9.91 -2.60 -33.51
CA HIS A 475 -10.35 -3.01 -34.86
C HIS A 475 -10.27 -4.51 -35.21
N GLN A 476 -10.62 -5.39 -34.27
CA GLN A 476 -10.53 -6.87 -34.42
C GLN A 476 -11.39 -7.48 -35.55
N HIS A 477 -12.28 -6.69 -36.16
CA HIS A 477 -13.21 -7.12 -37.23
C HIS A 477 -12.62 -7.09 -38.64
N PHE A 478 -11.42 -6.55 -38.84
CA PHE A 478 -10.77 -6.54 -40.16
C PHE A 478 -10.14 -7.90 -40.49
N ASP A 479 -10.38 -8.38 -41.71
CA ASP A 479 -9.66 -9.52 -42.28
C ASP A 479 -8.22 -9.13 -42.65
N ALA A 480 -7.30 -10.09 -42.52
CA ALA A 480 -5.90 -9.88 -42.88
C ALA A 480 -5.76 -9.70 -44.40
N THR A 481 -5.18 -8.58 -44.83
CA THR A 481 -4.89 -8.27 -46.23
C THR A 481 -3.45 -8.66 -46.56
N THR A 482 -3.24 -9.31 -47.70
CA THR A 482 -1.88 -9.67 -48.16
C THR A 482 -1.11 -8.46 -48.65
N LEU A 483 0.21 -8.45 -48.47
CA LEU A 483 1.08 -7.34 -48.86
C LEU A 483 1.04 -7.09 -50.37
N ASN A 484 0.91 -8.14 -51.19
CA ASN A 484 0.75 -7.97 -52.64
C ASN A 484 -0.55 -7.22 -53.00
N THR A 485 -1.67 -7.53 -52.34
CA THR A 485 -2.94 -6.82 -52.56
C THR A 485 -2.86 -5.36 -52.11
N ILE A 486 -2.16 -5.07 -51.01
CA ILE A 486 -1.94 -3.69 -50.56
C ILE A 486 -1.17 -2.88 -51.60
N ARG A 487 -0.15 -3.45 -52.24
CA ARG A 487 0.62 -2.76 -53.31
C ARG A 487 -0.23 -2.44 -54.54
N MET A 488 -1.30 -3.19 -54.78
CA MET A 488 -2.19 -3.05 -55.93
C MET A 488 -3.48 -2.26 -55.61
N SER A 489 -3.62 -1.74 -54.39
CA SER A 489 -4.82 -1.09 -53.89
C SER A 489 -4.87 0.42 -54.18
N ASN A 490 -6.08 1.00 -54.18
CA ASN A 490 -6.29 2.45 -54.22
C ASN A 490 -6.09 3.06 -52.82
N ILE A 491 -5.43 4.21 -52.70
CA ILE A 491 -4.87 4.74 -51.44
C ILE A 491 -5.32 6.18 -51.22
N PRO A 492 -5.55 6.68 -49.98
CA PRO A 492 -5.19 6.09 -48.69
C PRO A 492 -6.25 5.17 -48.06
N GLN A 493 -5.80 4.08 -47.46
CA GLN A 493 -6.60 3.15 -46.64
C GLN A 493 -5.76 2.59 -45.47
N ASN A 494 -6.48 1.94 -44.54
CA ASN A 494 -5.94 1.20 -43.41
C ASN A 494 -6.06 -0.30 -43.66
N TYR A 495 -5.03 -1.06 -43.28
CA TYR A 495 -4.97 -2.50 -43.51
C TYR A 495 -4.56 -3.22 -42.22
N ARG A 496 -5.20 -4.37 -41.95
CA ARG A 496 -4.67 -5.38 -41.03
C ARG A 496 -3.76 -6.30 -41.80
N ILE A 497 -2.53 -6.47 -41.36
CA ILE A 497 -1.56 -7.38 -42.00
C ILE A 497 -1.00 -8.38 -41.00
N ARG A 498 -0.60 -9.54 -41.53
CA ARG A 498 0.17 -10.56 -40.80
C ARG A 498 1.43 -10.86 -41.60
N ALA A 499 2.59 -10.44 -41.11
CA ALA A 499 3.86 -10.51 -41.83
C ALA A 499 5.05 -10.71 -40.89
N ARG A 500 6.19 -11.17 -41.40
CA ARG A 500 7.46 -11.35 -40.67
C ARG A 500 8.34 -10.11 -40.85
N LEU A 501 9.12 -9.74 -39.83
CA LEU A 501 10.05 -8.61 -39.91
C LEU A 501 11.40 -9.06 -40.50
N LEU A 502 11.65 -8.75 -41.77
CA LEU A 502 12.88 -9.12 -42.47
C LEU A 502 14.09 -8.32 -42.00
N LYS A 503 13.91 -7.01 -41.91
CA LYS A 503 14.94 -6.06 -41.52
C LYS A 503 14.33 -4.82 -40.92
N PHE A 504 15.10 -4.15 -40.09
CA PHE A 504 14.77 -2.85 -39.52
C PHE A 504 15.95 -1.88 -39.59
N GLU A 505 15.62 -0.59 -39.62
CA GLU A 505 16.54 0.54 -39.55
C GLU A 505 16.03 1.53 -38.48
N PRO A 506 16.92 2.16 -37.69
CA PRO A 506 18.38 2.01 -37.68
C PRO A 506 18.83 0.72 -36.99
N LYS A 507 20.02 0.21 -37.38
CA LYS A 507 20.63 -0.96 -36.74
C LYS A 507 21.09 -0.70 -35.31
N LYS A 508 21.56 0.52 -35.05
CA LYS A 508 21.88 0.98 -33.69
C LYS A 508 20.60 1.53 -33.06
N LEU A 509 20.00 0.78 -32.15
CA LEU A 509 18.66 1.07 -31.62
C LEU A 509 18.56 2.43 -30.91
N TYR A 510 19.63 2.91 -30.28
CA TYR A 510 19.63 4.26 -29.66
C TYR A 510 19.39 5.37 -30.70
N GLN A 511 19.78 5.16 -31.96
CA GLN A 511 19.52 6.11 -33.05
C GLN A 511 18.06 6.13 -33.51
N SER A 512 17.22 5.21 -33.01
CA SER A 512 15.78 5.25 -33.30
C SER A 512 15.08 6.34 -32.49
N ILE A 513 15.67 6.82 -31.40
CA ILE A 513 15.07 7.86 -30.57
C ILE A 513 15.34 9.22 -31.20
N LYS A 514 14.27 9.97 -31.47
CA LYS A 514 14.31 11.32 -32.03
C LYS A 514 13.49 12.27 -31.18
N LEU A 515 13.72 13.56 -31.37
CA LEU A 515 12.90 14.64 -30.82
C LEU A 515 11.88 15.08 -31.89
N HIS A 516 10.59 14.98 -31.58
CA HIS A 516 9.48 15.39 -32.43
C HIS A 516 8.85 16.67 -31.90
N CYS A 517 8.62 17.62 -32.80
CA CYS A 517 7.85 18.81 -32.46
C CYS A 517 6.37 18.59 -32.79
N PRO A 518 5.45 18.65 -31.80
CA PRO A 518 4.02 18.45 -32.06
C PRO A 518 3.40 19.58 -32.90
N GLN A 519 4.04 20.76 -32.98
CA GLN A 519 3.50 21.91 -33.71
C GLN A 519 3.91 21.93 -35.19
N CYS A 520 5.22 21.84 -35.49
CA CYS A 520 5.71 21.87 -36.87
C CYS A 520 6.00 20.47 -37.46
N ASN A 521 5.82 19.41 -36.67
CA ASN A 521 6.14 18.02 -37.05
C ASN A 521 7.61 17.78 -37.44
N SER A 522 8.52 18.69 -37.09
CA SER A 522 9.95 18.48 -37.30
C SER A 522 10.46 17.31 -36.46
N LEU A 523 11.30 16.46 -37.05
CA LEU A 523 12.10 15.47 -36.33
C LEU A 523 13.54 15.97 -36.23
N GLN A 524 14.11 15.89 -35.03
CA GLN A 524 15.45 16.36 -34.71
C GLN A 524 16.25 15.23 -34.04
N GLU A 525 17.56 15.22 -34.28
CA GLU A 525 18.49 14.36 -33.55
C GLU A 525 18.66 14.83 -32.11
N ILE A 526 19.02 13.91 -31.23
CA ILE A 526 19.36 14.23 -29.84
C ILE A 526 20.85 14.60 -29.82
N PRO A 527 21.21 15.81 -29.36
CA PRO A 527 22.60 16.23 -29.27
C PRO A 527 23.43 15.23 -28.47
N ASP A 528 24.59 14.86 -28.99
CA ASP A 528 25.46 13.92 -28.28
C ASP A 528 26.17 14.61 -27.09
N ARG A 529 26.80 13.82 -26.22
CA ARG A 529 27.49 14.37 -25.04
C ARG A 529 28.63 15.32 -25.40
N THR A 530 29.31 15.10 -26.52
CA THR A 530 30.44 15.94 -26.95
C THR A 530 29.98 17.28 -27.50
N GLU A 531 28.90 17.29 -28.28
CA GLU A 531 28.22 18.48 -28.78
C GLU A 531 27.68 19.30 -27.60
N LEU A 532 26.95 18.69 -26.67
CA LEU A 532 26.48 19.37 -25.47
C LEU A 532 27.62 19.97 -24.62
N ASP A 533 28.71 19.22 -24.40
CA ASP A 533 29.85 19.73 -23.63
C ASP A 533 30.54 20.90 -24.36
N SER A 534 30.63 20.86 -25.69
CA SER A 534 31.20 21.98 -26.47
C SER A 534 30.36 23.26 -26.34
N ILE A 535 29.03 23.17 -26.47
CA ILE A 535 28.13 24.33 -26.38
C ILE A 535 28.18 24.94 -24.97
N LEU A 536 28.15 24.11 -23.93
CA LEU A 536 28.23 24.57 -22.53
C LEU A 536 29.59 25.18 -22.21
N ARG A 537 30.69 24.62 -22.74
CA ARG A 537 32.03 25.20 -22.57
C ARG A 537 32.19 26.54 -23.27
N GLU A 538 31.71 26.66 -24.50
CA GLU A 538 31.73 27.92 -25.25
C GLU A 538 30.94 29.01 -24.49
N ALA A 539 29.74 28.67 -24.01
CA ALA A 539 28.94 29.55 -23.17
C ALA A 539 29.65 29.98 -21.87
N SER A 540 30.44 29.09 -21.27
CA SER A 540 31.21 29.39 -20.05
C SER A 540 32.44 30.29 -20.27
N ALA A 541 32.88 30.44 -21.52
CA ALA A 541 34.03 31.29 -21.88
C ALA A 541 33.63 32.76 -22.07
N THR A 542 32.38 33.02 -22.47
CA THR A 542 31.76 34.35 -22.44
C THR A 542 31.58 34.81 -20.99
N GLY A 543 32.32 35.85 -20.58
CA GLY A 543 32.35 36.30 -19.19
C GLY A 543 31.01 36.82 -18.69
N SER A 544 30.66 36.49 -17.44
CA SER A 544 29.44 36.98 -16.77
C SER A 544 29.60 38.43 -16.27
N ASP A 545 28.54 39.23 -16.41
CA ASP A 545 28.47 40.58 -15.88
C ASP A 545 28.32 40.53 -14.34
N PRO A 546 29.27 41.07 -13.56
CA PRO A 546 29.20 41.06 -12.10
C PRO A 546 28.06 41.90 -11.49
N ASN A 547 27.37 42.73 -12.29
CA ASN A 547 26.33 43.64 -11.81
C ASN A 547 24.90 43.09 -11.88
N LEU A 548 24.68 41.91 -12.48
CA LEU A 548 23.39 41.23 -12.52
C LEU A 548 23.12 40.50 -11.18
N GLN A 549 22.94 41.30 -10.13
CA GLN A 549 22.58 40.84 -8.79
C GLN A 549 21.06 40.85 -8.63
N SER A 550 20.52 39.65 -8.40
CA SER A 550 19.14 39.32 -8.02
C SER A 550 18.03 39.86 -8.95
N THR A 551 17.50 38.98 -9.80
CA THR A 551 16.06 39.02 -10.11
C THR A 551 15.29 38.93 -8.80
N SER A 552 14.15 39.62 -8.64
CA SER A 552 13.42 39.77 -7.37
C SER A 552 13.03 38.46 -6.67
N PHE A 553 13.09 37.32 -7.38
CA PHE A 553 12.75 35.98 -6.91
C PHE A 553 13.94 35.00 -6.96
N CYS A 554 15.19 35.48 -7.06
CA CYS A 554 16.38 34.61 -7.02
C CYS A 554 17.49 35.13 -6.11
N ASN A 555 18.10 34.22 -5.35
CA ASN A 555 19.36 34.45 -4.63
C ASN A 555 20.53 33.95 -5.47
N SER A 556 21.44 34.84 -5.85
CA SER A 556 22.59 34.51 -6.71
C SER A 556 23.87 34.30 -5.90
N VAL A 557 24.63 33.26 -6.23
CA VAL A 557 25.99 33.04 -5.73
C VAL A 557 26.94 32.83 -6.91
N VAL A 558 28.07 33.53 -6.91
CA VAL A 558 29.07 33.48 -7.99
C VAL A 558 30.38 32.91 -7.46
N TRP A 559 30.85 31.83 -8.08
CA TRP A 559 32.17 31.25 -7.78
C TRP A 559 33.18 31.60 -8.87
N ARG A 560 34.38 31.98 -8.43
CA ARG A 560 35.57 32.08 -9.28
C ARG A 560 36.36 30.78 -9.14
N ILE A 561 36.61 30.09 -10.24
CA ILE A 561 37.37 28.83 -10.22
C ILE A 561 38.84 29.16 -10.47
N GLU A 562 39.65 29.09 -9.41
CA GLU A 562 41.10 29.20 -9.52
C GLU A 562 41.63 28.04 -10.40
N ASN A 563 42.53 28.36 -11.34
CA ASN A 563 43.19 27.44 -12.27
C ASN A 563 42.41 26.98 -13.53
N GLN A 564 41.26 27.58 -13.88
CA GLN A 564 40.56 27.35 -15.17
C GLN A 564 40.29 28.64 -15.98
N GLY A 565 41.22 29.59 -15.97
CA GLY A 565 41.07 30.87 -16.67
C GLY A 565 40.12 31.86 -15.96
N GLN A 566 39.58 32.85 -16.68
CA GLN A 566 38.59 33.82 -16.17
C GLN A 566 37.15 33.22 -16.03
N ARG A 567 37.01 31.89 -16.01
CA ARG A 567 35.71 31.21 -15.93
C ARG A 567 35.01 31.50 -14.60
N ARG A 568 33.74 31.88 -14.68
CA ARG A 568 32.86 32.13 -13.53
C ARG A 568 31.64 31.24 -13.64
N VAL A 569 31.20 30.69 -12.51
CA VAL A 569 29.95 29.93 -12.43
C VAL A 569 29.00 30.70 -11.52
N ALA A 570 27.85 31.09 -12.04
CA ALA A 570 26.80 31.72 -11.25
C ALA A 570 25.65 30.73 -11.06
N VAL A 571 25.20 30.61 -9.81
CA VAL A 571 24.06 29.77 -9.43
C VAL A 571 23.01 30.68 -8.84
N HIS A 572 21.83 30.71 -9.45
CA HIS A 572 20.69 31.48 -8.98
C HIS A 572 19.66 30.50 -8.40
N PHE A 573 19.50 30.55 -7.09
CA PHE A 573 18.49 29.77 -6.36
C PHE A 573 17.17 30.50 -6.43
N VAL A 574 16.16 29.89 -7.02
CA VAL A 574 14.81 30.46 -7.08
C VAL A 574 14.24 30.50 -5.66
N THR A 575 13.98 31.69 -5.15
CA THR A 575 13.44 31.91 -3.80
C THR A 575 11.93 31.70 -3.76
N HIS A 576 11.47 31.17 -2.64
CA HIS A 576 10.08 30.99 -2.27
C HIS A 576 9.91 31.63 -0.89
N GLU A 577 8.72 32.13 -0.55
CA GLU A 577 8.46 32.96 0.65
C GLU A 577 8.68 32.25 2.00
N GLU A 578 9.21 31.03 2.01
CA GLU A 578 9.44 30.26 3.22
C GLU A 578 10.90 30.18 3.64
N LEU A 579 11.11 30.36 4.95
CA LEU A 579 12.41 30.52 5.63
C LEU A 579 13.34 29.29 5.53
N LEU A 580 12.90 28.16 4.97
CA LEU A 580 13.67 26.92 4.81
C LEU A 580 13.28 26.23 3.48
N GLN A 581 14.07 26.46 2.42
CA GLN A 581 13.93 25.70 1.17
C GLN A 581 14.74 24.40 1.24
N ASP A 582 14.08 23.26 1.09
CA ASP A 582 14.78 21.99 0.89
C ASP A 582 15.48 22.00 -0.49
N PRO A 583 16.76 21.56 -0.58
CA PRO A 583 17.50 21.55 -1.83
C PRO A 583 16.77 20.80 -2.95
N GLU A 584 16.16 19.66 -2.62
CA GLU A 584 15.48 18.76 -3.56
C GLU A 584 14.23 19.37 -4.22
N ASP A 585 13.68 20.45 -3.65
CA ASP A 585 12.52 21.19 -4.19
C ASP A 585 12.91 22.52 -4.85
N THR A 586 14.21 22.85 -4.84
CA THR A 586 14.71 24.13 -5.34
C THR A 586 15.04 24.05 -6.84
N LEU A 587 14.46 24.95 -7.64
CA LEU A 587 14.85 25.19 -9.02
C LEU A 587 16.11 26.06 -9.06
N VAL A 588 17.07 25.69 -9.89
CA VAL A 588 18.36 26.40 -9.98
C VAL A 588 18.60 26.86 -11.41
N PHE A 589 18.91 28.15 -11.57
CA PHE A 589 19.46 28.68 -12.81
C PHE A 589 20.98 28.62 -12.76
N LEU A 590 21.60 28.03 -13.77
CA LEU A 590 23.04 27.82 -13.80
C LEU A 590 23.68 28.54 -15.00
N GLU A 591 24.52 29.52 -14.72
CA GLU A 591 25.33 30.21 -15.73
C GLU A 591 26.77 29.68 -15.70
N GLY A 592 27.34 29.45 -16.87
CA GLY A 592 28.74 29.03 -17.02
C GLY A 592 29.06 27.61 -16.52
N GLY A 593 28.04 26.80 -16.22
CA GLY A 593 28.18 25.42 -15.78
C GLY A 593 28.54 24.45 -16.92
N THR A 594 29.43 23.50 -16.64
CA THR A 594 29.74 22.38 -17.52
C THR A 594 28.71 21.27 -17.41
N LEU A 595 28.69 20.35 -18.38
CA LEU A 595 27.79 19.20 -18.37
C LEU A 595 27.93 18.34 -17.09
N ASN A 596 29.16 18.13 -16.62
CA ASN A 596 29.43 17.34 -15.41
C ASN A 596 28.98 18.06 -14.13
N GLU A 597 29.07 19.39 -14.09
CA GLU A 597 28.51 20.17 -12.98
C GLU A 597 26.98 20.09 -13.01
N ILE A 598 26.33 20.28 -14.16
CA ILE A 598 24.86 20.12 -14.29
C ILE A 598 24.42 18.76 -13.71
N PHE A 599 25.05 17.65 -14.08
CA PHE A 599 24.71 16.32 -13.52
C PHE A 599 24.94 16.18 -12.01
N ARG A 600 25.89 16.94 -11.41
CA ARG A 600 26.08 16.97 -9.96
C ARG A 600 25.06 17.85 -9.25
N PHE A 601 24.58 18.90 -9.91
CA PHE A 601 23.52 19.75 -9.40
C PHE A 601 22.16 19.03 -9.48
N THR A 602 21.85 18.32 -10.57
CA THR A 602 20.58 17.57 -10.70
C THR A 602 20.43 16.41 -9.72
N SER A 603 21.50 16.01 -9.01
CA SER A 603 21.43 15.00 -7.94
C SER A 603 21.12 15.59 -6.56
N LYS A 604 20.97 16.91 -6.45
CA LYS A 604 20.74 17.64 -5.18
C LYS A 604 19.58 18.64 -5.25
N PHE A 605 19.17 19.00 -6.46
CA PHE A 605 18.19 20.05 -6.73
C PHE A 605 17.10 19.53 -7.65
N LYS A 606 15.88 20.06 -7.50
CA LYS A 606 14.69 19.66 -8.28
C LYS A 606 14.96 19.64 -9.78
N GLY A 607 15.60 20.70 -10.26
CA GLY A 607 16.03 20.75 -11.64
C GLY A 607 16.86 21.98 -11.96
N ILE A 608 17.52 21.92 -13.13
CA ILE A 608 18.50 22.90 -13.57
C ILE A 608 18.07 23.51 -14.89
N ILE A 609 18.10 24.84 -14.98
CA ILE A 609 17.91 25.60 -16.22
C ILE A 609 19.22 26.33 -16.53
N PRO A 610 19.92 26.02 -17.62
CA PRO A 610 21.09 26.76 -18.04
C PRO A 610 20.70 28.12 -18.59
N VAL A 611 21.44 29.11 -18.16
CA VAL A 611 21.16 30.51 -18.46
C VAL A 611 22.41 31.23 -18.93
N THR A 612 22.19 32.40 -19.51
CA THR A 612 23.24 33.34 -19.90
C THR A 612 22.77 34.77 -19.61
N SER A 613 23.71 35.62 -19.20
CA SER A 613 23.48 37.04 -19.04
C SER A 613 23.41 37.72 -20.42
N LYS A 614 22.31 38.43 -20.70
CA LYS A 614 22.18 39.32 -21.86
C LYS A 614 21.78 40.71 -21.38
N GLU A 615 22.64 41.68 -21.68
CA GLU A 615 22.46 43.08 -21.27
C GLU A 615 22.20 43.17 -19.76
N ASP A 616 20.95 43.49 -19.36
CA ASP A 616 20.51 43.67 -17.98
C ASP A 616 19.59 42.54 -17.48
N SER A 617 19.51 41.39 -18.17
CA SER A 617 18.60 40.29 -17.78
C SER A 617 19.22 38.90 -17.92
N ILE A 618 18.69 37.95 -17.13
CA ILE A 618 19.01 36.52 -17.27
C ILE A 618 18.10 35.92 -18.35
N ALA A 619 18.71 35.35 -19.38
CA ALA A 619 18.02 34.69 -20.47
C ALA A 619 18.33 33.18 -20.49
N LEU A 620 17.45 32.38 -21.09
CA LEU A 620 17.72 30.98 -21.37
C LEU A 620 18.96 30.90 -22.27
N LEU A 621 19.88 29.97 -21.98
CA LEU A 621 21.16 29.87 -22.66
C LEU A 621 20.99 29.77 -24.19
N ASP A 622 20.43 28.65 -24.65
CA ASP A 622 20.09 28.41 -26.05
C ASP A 622 19.21 27.15 -26.16
N LEU A 623 18.39 27.04 -27.20
CA LEU A 623 17.55 25.85 -27.42
C LEU A 623 18.28 24.69 -28.13
N SER A 624 19.58 24.82 -28.42
CA SER A 624 20.44 23.68 -28.81
C SER A 624 20.77 22.77 -27.63
N VAL A 625 20.72 23.30 -26.42
CA VAL A 625 20.84 22.53 -25.19
C VAL A 625 19.43 22.29 -24.62
N PRO A 626 19.25 21.29 -23.74
CA PRO A 626 18.01 21.17 -22.99
C PRO A 626 17.66 22.51 -22.33
N TYR A 627 16.38 22.86 -22.26
CA TYR A 627 15.94 24.04 -21.49
C TYR A 627 15.80 23.70 -20.00
N PHE A 628 15.71 22.40 -19.67
CA PHE A 628 15.52 21.91 -18.32
C PHE A 628 16.12 20.52 -18.13
N TRP A 629 16.79 20.30 -17.01
CA TRP A 629 17.26 18.99 -16.55
C TRP A 629 16.58 18.63 -15.24
N GLU A 630 16.13 17.38 -15.14
CA GLU A 630 15.55 16.82 -13.93
C GLU A 630 16.16 15.44 -13.69
N GLY A 631 16.99 15.32 -12.65
CA GLY A 631 17.82 14.13 -12.46
C GLY A 631 18.67 13.82 -13.70
N ASN A 632 18.38 12.69 -14.36
CA ASN A 632 19.04 12.29 -15.61
C ASN A 632 18.24 12.69 -16.87
N MET A 633 17.02 13.18 -16.72
CA MET A 633 16.14 13.54 -17.83
C MET A 633 16.54 14.91 -18.40
N GLN A 634 16.48 15.00 -19.73
CA GLN A 634 16.81 16.20 -20.49
C GLN A 634 15.57 16.60 -21.28
N TYR A 635 15.15 17.87 -21.17
CA TYR A 635 13.97 18.34 -21.89
C TYR A 635 14.36 19.43 -22.89
N TYR A 636 13.99 19.24 -24.15
CA TYR A 636 14.38 20.10 -25.27
C TYR A 636 13.20 20.91 -25.80
N GLY A 637 13.50 22.07 -26.38
CA GLY A 637 12.51 22.97 -26.97
C GLY A 637 12.71 23.13 -28.48
N CYS A 638 11.63 23.30 -29.23
CA CYS A 638 11.71 23.49 -30.68
C CYS A 638 12.22 24.89 -31.03
N LYS A 639 13.41 25.01 -31.64
CA LYS A 639 13.97 26.30 -32.07
C LYS A 639 13.07 27.11 -33.02
N HIS A 640 12.29 26.45 -33.87
CA HIS A 640 11.44 27.13 -34.86
C HIS A 640 10.11 27.61 -34.29
N CYS A 641 9.55 26.87 -33.32
CA CYS A 641 8.21 27.16 -32.79
C CYS A 641 8.25 27.91 -31.46
N SER A 642 9.35 27.82 -30.72
CA SER A 642 9.51 28.49 -29.43
C SER A 642 9.80 29.97 -29.60
N LYS A 643 9.26 30.78 -28.70
CA LYS A 643 9.59 32.21 -28.56
C LYS A 643 9.95 32.44 -27.10
N PRO A 644 11.20 32.15 -26.69
CA PRO A 644 11.62 32.24 -25.31
C PRO A 644 11.35 33.63 -24.73
N LYS A 645 10.63 33.68 -23.60
CA LYS A 645 10.39 34.89 -22.81
C LYS A 645 11.55 35.11 -21.83
N ALA A 646 11.58 36.29 -21.20
CA ALA A 646 12.48 36.56 -20.09
C ALA A 646 12.26 35.56 -18.94
N LEU A 647 13.33 35.18 -18.23
CA LEU A 647 13.22 34.23 -17.12
C LEU A 647 12.35 34.74 -15.98
N GLU A 648 12.19 36.06 -15.87
CA GLU A 648 11.29 36.71 -14.92
C GLU A 648 9.83 36.24 -15.03
N SER A 649 9.43 35.71 -16.19
CA SER A 649 8.12 35.08 -16.37
C SER A 649 7.88 33.91 -15.40
N LEU A 650 8.95 33.20 -14.99
CA LEU A 650 8.89 32.14 -13.98
C LEU A 650 8.62 32.68 -12.57
N GLY A 651 8.78 33.98 -12.32
CA GLY A 651 8.41 34.60 -11.05
C GLY A 651 6.93 34.39 -10.71
N SER A 652 6.06 34.35 -11.73
CA SER A 652 4.64 34.03 -11.54
C SER A 652 4.42 32.60 -11.03
N LEU A 653 5.22 31.64 -11.49
CA LEU A 653 5.21 30.26 -11.04
C LEU A 653 5.82 30.12 -9.64
N ALA A 654 6.93 30.82 -9.39
CA ALA A 654 7.62 30.86 -8.09
C ALA A 654 6.76 31.46 -6.98
N SER A 655 5.90 32.45 -7.30
CA SER A 655 5.01 33.11 -6.34
C SER A 655 3.81 32.27 -5.89
N LYS A 656 3.59 31.09 -6.49
CA LYS A 656 2.49 30.19 -6.08
C LYS A 656 2.84 29.49 -4.77
N GLN A 657 1.82 29.21 -3.95
CA GLN A 657 1.98 28.54 -2.65
C GLN A 657 2.72 27.19 -2.76
N ASN A 658 2.54 26.46 -3.88
CA ASN A 658 3.32 25.28 -4.26
C ASN A 658 3.74 25.41 -5.74
N PRO A 659 4.98 25.85 -6.04
CA PRO A 659 5.44 25.95 -7.42
C PRO A 659 5.65 24.53 -8.00
N SER A 660 4.87 24.17 -9.03
CA SER A 660 5.16 22.97 -9.82
C SER A 660 6.30 23.27 -10.78
N TRP A 661 7.47 22.68 -10.54
CA TRP A 661 8.65 22.78 -11.41
C TRP A 661 8.67 21.71 -12.49
N GLU A 662 7.54 21.54 -13.16
CA GLU A 662 7.40 20.52 -14.18
C GLU A 662 7.73 21.08 -15.55
N HIS A 663 8.39 20.25 -16.36
CA HIS A 663 9.01 20.69 -17.60
C HIS A 663 8.00 21.36 -18.56
N THR A 664 6.77 20.88 -18.61
CA THR A 664 5.68 21.48 -19.41
C THR A 664 5.24 22.84 -18.86
N CYS A 665 5.12 22.99 -17.54
CA CYS A 665 4.81 24.26 -16.88
C CYS A 665 5.91 25.29 -17.13
N ILE A 666 7.17 24.90 -16.94
CA ILE A 666 8.36 25.73 -17.21
C ILE A 666 8.38 26.15 -18.69
N ALA A 667 8.15 25.20 -19.61
CA ALA A 667 8.11 25.49 -21.04
C ALA A 667 7.00 26.48 -21.39
N GLN A 668 5.80 26.30 -20.85
CA GLN A 668 4.66 27.19 -21.08
C GLN A 668 4.95 28.62 -20.62
N GLU A 669 5.46 28.80 -19.41
CA GLU A 669 5.79 30.13 -18.88
C GLU A 669 6.88 30.80 -19.71
N LEU A 670 7.94 30.06 -20.04
CA LEU A 670 9.05 30.53 -20.87
C LEU A 670 8.69 30.66 -22.36
N GLY A 671 7.50 30.29 -22.83
CA GLY A 671 7.14 30.36 -24.25
C GLY A 671 7.91 29.36 -25.13
N ILE A 672 8.30 28.23 -24.56
CA ILE A 672 9.01 27.13 -25.21
C ILE A 672 8.00 26.07 -25.63
N VAL A 673 8.17 25.56 -26.86
CA VAL A 673 7.39 24.42 -27.37
C VAL A 673 8.19 23.16 -27.09
N PRO A 674 7.81 22.33 -26.11
CA PRO A 674 8.57 21.15 -25.73
C PRO A 674 8.60 20.13 -26.87
N LEU A 675 9.76 19.52 -27.08
CA LEU A 675 9.94 18.41 -28.00
C LEU A 675 9.62 17.08 -27.30
N GLU A 676 8.97 16.17 -28.00
CA GLU A 676 8.63 14.84 -27.50
C GLU A 676 9.65 13.81 -27.98
N TYR A 677 10.06 12.92 -27.08
CA TYR A 677 10.86 11.77 -27.48
C TYR A 677 9.98 10.74 -28.18
N VAL A 678 10.39 10.31 -29.37
CA VAL A 678 9.67 9.32 -30.19
C VAL A 678 10.63 8.28 -30.75
N PHE A 679 10.15 7.04 -30.89
CA PHE A 679 10.77 6.02 -31.72
C PHE A 679 10.48 6.32 -33.18
N VAL A 680 11.53 6.30 -34.00
CA VAL A 680 11.48 6.39 -35.45
C VAL A 680 12.24 5.20 -36.00
N MET A 681 11.51 4.23 -36.53
CA MET A 681 12.09 3.04 -37.15
C MET A 681 11.44 2.76 -38.50
N LYS A 682 12.19 2.12 -39.38
CA LYS A 682 11.69 1.58 -40.64
C LYS A 682 11.78 0.07 -40.58
N PHE A 683 10.65 -0.60 -40.78
CA PHE A 683 10.53 -2.05 -40.83
C PHE A 683 10.25 -2.49 -42.26
N THR A 684 10.93 -3.54 -42.72
CA THR A 684 10.59 -4.22 -43.97
C THR A 684 9.91 -5.53 -43.62
N LEU A 685 8.62 -5.62 -43.95
CA LEU A 685 7.75 -6.75 -43.64
C LEU A 685 7.58 -7.69 -44.84
N ASP A 686 7.38 -8.98 -44.59
CA ASP A 686 7.18 -10.02 -45.61
C ASP A 686 6.15 -11.07 -45.15
N ASP A 687 5.10 -11.30 -45.95
CA ASP A 687 4.05 -12.28 -45.68
C ASP A 687 4.10 -13.52 -46.60
N GLY A 688 5.15 -13.65 -47.42
CA GLY A 688 5.29 -14.67 -48.47
C GLY A 688 4.64 -14.29 -49.80
N THR A 689 3.83 -13.23 -49.87
CA THR A 689 3.22 -12.71 -51.11
C THR A 689 3.98 -11.50 -51.67
N GLY A 690 4.73 -10.80 -50.82
CA GLY A 690 5.59 -9.68 -51.20
C GLY A 690 6.22 -9.01 -49.99
N THR A 691 6.95 -7.92 -50.22
CA THR A 691 7.56 -7.10 -49.17
C THR A 691 6.99 -5.69 -49.13
N LEU A 692 6.94 -5.11 -47.92
CA LEU A 692 6.44 -3.75 -47.67
C LEU A 692 7.30 -3.01 -46.64
N ASP A 693 7.73 -1.80 -46.98
CA ASP A 693 8.40 -0.90 -46.04
C ASP A 693 7.36 -0.09 -45.25
N VAL A 694 7.42 -0.18 -43.93
CA VAL A 694 6.51 0.50 -42.99
C VAL A 694 7.30 1.25 -41.93
N TYR A 695 6.82 2.44 -41.54
CA TYR A 695 7.43 3.27 -40.52
C TYR A 695 6.75 3.06 -39.16
N LEU A 696 7.55 3.04 -38.11
CA LEU A 696 7.11 3.15 -36.73
C LEU A 696 7.43 4.57 -36.25
N LEU A 697 6.38 5.31 -35.89
CA LEU A 697 6.46 6.59 -35.20
C LEU A 697 5.56 6.51 -33.98
N ASP A 698 6.15 6.32 -32.81
CA ASP A 698 5.45 6.08 -31.55
C ASP A 698 6.27 6.60 -30.38
N ASN A 699 5.62 7.01 -29.29
CA ASN A 699 6.31 7.51 -28.10
C ASN A 699 6.36 6.49 -26.95
N LYS A 700 5.54 5.42 -27.00
CA LYS A 700 5.39 4.45 -25.90
C LYS A 700 4.74 3.12 -26.30
N THR A 701 3.71 3.16 -27.13
CA THR A 701 2.72 2.09 -27.34
C THR A 701 3.31 0.81 -27.92
N PHE A 702 4.13 0.91 -28.97
CA PHE A 702 4.62 -0.25 -29.72
C PHE A 702 5.55 -1.11 -28.88
N PHE A 703 6.56 -0.50 -28.24
CA PHE A 703 7.51 -1.19 -27.37
C PHE A 703 7.04 -1.31 -25.92
N ARG A 704 5.89 -0.72 -25.57
CA ARG A 704 5.36 -0.62 -24.18
C ARG A 704 6.33 0.08 -23.23
N MET A 705 7.17 0.95 -23.78
CA MET A 705 8.29 1.60 -23.08
C MET A 705 8.40 3.04 -23.56
N PRO A 706 8.51 4.03 -22.66
CA PRO A 706 8.57 5.43 -23.08
C PRO A 706 9.90 5.75 -23.76
N ALA A 707 9.85 6.30 -24.97
CA ALA A 707 11.04 6.69 -25.76
C ALA A 707 11.94 7.66 -24.98
N SER A 708 11.34 8.51 -24.15
CA SER A 708 12.02 9.49 -23.28
C SER A 708 12.99 8.88 -22.27
N LYS A 709 12.78 7.63 -21.87
CA LYS A 709 13.61 6.95 -20.85
C LYS A 709 14.63 5.99 -21.45
N ILE A 710 14.59 5.71 -22.75
CA ILE A 710 15.47 4.73 -23.40
C ILE A 710 16.94 5.13 -23.23
N LEU A 711 17.29 6.39 -23.47
CA LEU A 711 18.68 6.84 -23.43
C LEU A 711 19.30 6.87 -22.03
N ILE A 712 18.48 6.85 -20.98
CA ILE A 712 18.92 7.00 -19.58
C ILE A 712 18.68 5.73 -18.74
N ASN A 713 18.06 4.70 -19.30
CA ASN A 713 17.74 3.46 -18.61
C ASN A 713 18.25 2.23 -19.39
N ASN A 714 19.30 1.60 -18.86
CA ASN A 714 19.92 0.41 -19.48
C ASN A 714 18.95 -0.78 -19.58
N ILE A 715 18.03 -0.95 -18.61
CA ILE A 715 16.98 -1.99 -18.68
C ILE A 715 16.15 -1.77 -19.93
N PHE A 716 15.78 -0.52 -20.22
CA PHE A 716 14.98 -0.22 -21.40
C PHE A 716 15.79 -0.38 -22.71
N GLN A 717 17.10 -0.12 -22.71
CA GLN A 717 17.92 -0.40 -23.88
C GLN A 717 18.03 -1.91 -24.16
N GLU A 718 18.24 -2.73 -23.13
CA GLU A 718 18.34 -4.18 -23.28
C GLU A 718 16.99 -4.83 -23.59
N ASN A 719 15.89 -4.35 -23.01
CA ASN A 719 14.55 -4.80 -23.38
C ASN A 719 14.24 -4.49 -24.85
N MET A 720 14.52 -3.28 -25.32
CA MET A 720 14.33 -2.91 -26.73
C MET A 720 15.19 -3.79 -27.65
N LYS A 721 16.43 -4.07 -27.27
CA LYS A 721 17.33 -4.98 -27.99
C LYS A 721 16.82 -6.41 -28.01
N THR A 722 16.31 -6.90 -26.89
CA THR A 722 15.71 -8.24 -26.75
C THR A 722 14.48 -8.36 -27.66
N ILE A 723 13.56 -7.40 -27.61
CA ILE A 723 12.38 -7.34 -28.48
C ILE A 723 12.81 -7.38 -29.95
N MET A 724 13.70 -6.49 -30.37
CA MET A 724 14.15 -6.44 -31.77
C MET A 724 14.89 -7.70 -32.21
N SER A 725 15.64 -8.35 -31.31
CA SER A 725 16.32 -9.62 -31.58
C SER A 725 15.35 -10.80 -31.73
N ARG A 726 14.20 -10.75 -31.05
CA ARG A 726 13.13 -11.75 -31.21
C ARG A 726 12.30 -11.49 -32.46
N LEU A 727 11.95 -10.23 -32.73
CA LEU A 727 11.20 -9.84 -33.93
C LEU A 727 12.00 -10.09 -35.22
N CYS A 728 13.32 -9.87 -35.20
CA CYS A 728 14.21 -10.01 -36.35
C CYS A 728 15.54 -10.68 -35.92
N PRO A 729 15.55 -12.00 -35.71
CA PRO A 729 16.72 -12.73 -35.22
C PRO A 729 17.86 -12.77 -36.24
N ALA A 730 19.09 -12.53 -35.78
CA ALA A 730 20.28 -12.73 -36.59
C ALA A 730 20.55 -14.24 -36.75
N ASN A 731 20.81 -14.70 -37.98
CA ASN A 731 21.25 -16.06 -38.32
C ASN A 731 20.18 -17.17 -38.23
N ARG A 732 18.91 -16.89 -38.53
CA ARG A 732 17.86 -17.91 -38.68
C ARG A 732 17.27 -17.94 -40.09
N THR A 733 16.62 -19.05 -40.45
CA THR A 733 15.88 -19.15 -41.72
C THR A 733 14.55 -18.40 -41.60
N LEU A 734 13.99 -17.91 -42.70
CA LEU A 734 12.76 -17.11 -42.69
C LEU A 734 11.55 -17.84 -42.07
N ASP A 735 11.56 -19.16 -42.07
CA ASP A 735 10.51 -19.99 -41.48
C ASP A 735 10.55 -19.98 -39.94
N ASP A 736 11.68 -19.58 -39.35
CA ASP A 736 11.86 -19.43 -37.91
C ASP A 736 11.50 -18.02 -37.39
N PHE A 737 11.18 -17.08 -38.29
CA PHE A 737 10.85 -15.70 -37.91
C PHE A 737 9.43 -15.64 -37.37
N PRO A 738 9.20 -14.95 -36.25
CA PRO A 738 7.86 -14.83 -35.72
C PRO A 738 6.96 -13.99 -36.62
N TRP A 739 5.66 -14.27 -36.60
CA TRP A 739 4.66 -13.49 -37.30
C TRP A 739 4.26 -12.26 -36.49
N LEU A 740 4.24 -11.09 -37.13
CA LEU A 740 3.71 -9.85 -36.59
C LEU A 740 2.32 -9.62 -37.18
N GLU A 741 1.30 -9.49 -36.33
CA GLU A 741 0.02 -8.90 -36.69
C GLU A 741 0.02 -7.40 -36.38
N CYS A 742 -0.16 -6.54 -37.38
CA CYS A 742 -0.16 -5.10 -37.19
C CYS A 742 -1.17 -4.39 -38.08
N PHE A 743 -1.61 -3.20 -37.64
CA PHE A 743 -2.32 -2.27 -38.51
C PHE A 743 -1.34 -1.32 -39.17
N VAL A 744 -1.52 -1.14 -40.48
CA VAL A 744 -0.74 -0.22 -41.29
C VAL A 744 -1.67 0.73 -42.03
N LYS A 745 -1.38 2.03 -41.95
CA LYS A 745 -2.08 3.06 -42.73
C LYS A 745 -1.19 3.60 -43.81
N SER A 746 -1.76 3.82 -44.99
CA SER A 746 -1.07 4.37 -46.14
C SER A 746 -1.26 5.89 -46.23
N TYR A 747 -0.21 6.62 -46.62
CA TYR A 747 -0.21 8.08 -46.74
C TYR A 747 0.79 8.54 -47.79
N TYR A 748 0.54 9.69 -48.40
CA TYR A 748 1.46 10.32 -49.35
C TYR A 748 2.41 11.27 -48.63
N VAL A 749 3.68 11.18 -48.97
CA VAL A 749 4.73 12.14 -48.62
C VAL A 749 5.16 12.85 -49.90
N GLN A 750 5.26 14.17 -49.82
CA GLN A 750 5.76 14.97 -50.93
C GLN A 750 7.27 15.14 -50.78
N ASP A 751 8.03 14.55 -51.70
CA ASP A 751 9.48 14.67 -51.77
C ASP A 751 9.82 15.48 -53.03
N GLY A 752 9.91 16.80 -52.87
CA GLY A 752 9.99 17.74 -53.98
C GLY A 752 8.75 17.69 -54.88
N THR A 753 8.94 17.25 -56.13
CA THR A 753 7.88 17.08 -57.14
C THR A 753 7.25 15.68 -57.15
N GLU A 754 7.84 14.70 -56.45
CA GLU A 754 7.36 13.32 -56.43
C GLU A 754 6.45 13.07 -55.23
N LYS A 755 5.27 12.48 -55.47
CA LYS A 755 4.40 11.96 -54.41
C LYS A 755 4.81 10.53 -54.12
N ARG A 756 5.54 10.34 -53.02
CA ARG A 756 5.93 9.01 -52.55
C ARG A 756 4.86 8.44 -51.64
N LEU A 757 4.51 7.19 -51.86
CA LEU A 757 3.60 6.44 -51.01
C LEU A 757 4.36 5.79 -49.85
N CYS A 758 3.89 6.02 -48.62
CA CYS A 758 4.45 5.48 -47.39
C CYS A 758 3.39 4.78 -46.54
N TYR A 759 3.85 3.94 -45.63
CA TYR A 759 3.00 3.18 -44.71
C TYR A 759 3.47 3.37 -43.27
N ARG A 760 2.54 3.45 -42.32
CA ARG A 760 2.87 3.63 -40.90
C ARG A 760 2.12 2.63 -40.04
N ILE A 761 2.83 2.00 -39.10
CA ILE A 761 2.23 1.17 -38.06
C ILE A 761 1.42 2.07 -37.11
N PHE A 762 0.25 1.61 -36.72
CA PHE A 762 -0.58 2.22 -35.67
C PHE A 762 -1.35 1.12 -34.92
N ASP A 763 -1.92 1.43 -33.76
CA ASP A 763 -2.76 0.54 -32.93
C ASP A 763 -2.23 -0.90 -32.81
N THR A 764 -0.91 -1.00 -32.65
CA THR A 764 -0.16 -2.26 -32.61
C THR A 764 0.85 -2.17 -31.47
N THR A 765 0.91 -3.22 -30.65
CA THR A 765 1.89 -3.36 -29.57
C THR A 765 2.56 -4.73 -29.61
N VAL A 766 3.78 -4.85 -29.08
CA VAL A 766 4.44 -6.15 -28.92
C VAL A 766 3.73 -6.99 -27.84
N ALA A 767 3.61 -8.30 -28.07
CA ALA A 767 2.99 -9.22 -27.13
C ALA A 767 3.80 -9.34 -25.83
N GLU A 768 3.12 -9.70 -24.74
CA GLU A 768 3.69 -9.80 -23.40
C GLU A 768 4.79 -10.85 -23.24
N ASP A 769 4.84 -11.82 -24.15
CA ASP A 769 5.75 -12.97 -24.10
C ASP A 769 7.00 -12.81 -25.00
N ILE A 770 7.18 -11.66 -25.67
CA ILE A 770 8.47 -11.26 -26.30
C ILE A 770 9.35 -10.58 -25.26
#